data_AF-A0A6J0U7F3-F1
#
_entry.id   AF-A0A6J0U7F3-F1
#
_cell.length_a   1.000
_cell.length_b   1.000
_cell.length_c   1.000
_cell.angle_alpha   90.00
_cell.angle_beta   90.00
_cell.angle_gamma   90.00
#
_symmetry.space_group_name_H-M   'P 1'
#
loop_
_entity.id
_entity.type
_entity.pdbx_description
1 polymer ?
#
loop_
_entity_poly.entity_id
_entity_poly.type
_entity_poly.pdbx_seq_one_letter_code
_entity_poly.pdbx_strand_id
1 'polypeptide(L)'
;MDRSSHPMESLALGRQLQLGMLYDGCKEAPIPGALLWDEQTLRENIQMMPNPGSKNHVLDSDTLEDKLSALKVPESLKASLLCKLVEAKGSARFLEDSRSSGHQARVTLQYSMTTLVKHLHVANLPCPGACHPQTATHVVTGAQYGAQVFFVFDQEVPPSEDLDEIGRDLQALVKRIPRCLSEEGEGMAKRVEEDQARIEKITCRIHGDVVLEDHPVTFQEALDIYSTLPRLLPEKAVPVRIWLHPLSQLGSKAECPFREISSEHVSEIQDMLQQLLEKDLQCNDLARNPAAVAFPGIKRKLQRFQGLIHQFRANLQKRLARTIPLIRRGEEEEEALAGILTNQRQALFSSEPLGAFLENREKEMMLVNSYLDVLKGVEVVATKKELDRVLANPLLKRVIAFVFCSLQDEEPYISELENSLALKKSPRHGPPASANKVPDSKLWFEDRGVIQRARGMAKAFLGLAPLASEDTKLVVSALPDQDHPGVSIYLYEEGELVSTSLEPPSKPFPPGMGEISHDAVQLIFKPAPFGEGGISGYRIESRIVGQGSWMAVNTPNKQETFTVTGLRPQTTYQFRYAALGRLGPSESSDVSDPVATLPLGSPGEPENPEGVHHAIPPTCQEVSLAGPDSSGQPSGPGKAEEENRKPSQEGDRAAEQDGKPVRSKGAVCASCERPAVAPERDVSQPGDQRAVDNLVKQSTLLQEEESLSIYHLPLQKSVSSSSTFIKYRLGHNDPRIKHKVIMMMGATGSGKTTLINGMANYILGVQWEDPFRFKLIHEETRRGQDQSQTSEVTAYEINYRRGFQISYHLTIIDTPGFGDTRGIENDKLITEKVREFFSTPGGIDHIDGVCFVVQASLARLTHTQKYIFDSVLSIFGKDIKTNVQLLVTFADGQTPPVLQAVLASEVPCAKDDSGCPVHFKFNNSALFASNSAAHENSPDFSAMFWKMGISSMKSYFESLLGLEAKSLRLTREVLRERKRLEIAIEGLQPQIRLGLLKLEEIRKTKQALEHHEGEMNANKDFQVEIEKPVTRKLEVTDGFLTNCQKCSFTCHYPCFIPNDKDKHKCAAMDIHQYCTVCPGKCFWNVHFNQKYRWEYTTVKEKQTYAQIKKKYEKACGEVMTTAKIFEQLSEEYEGVKVQVLELIEESSRSIERLQEIALRPSPMATPEHIDLLIESEKQEAKAGFQERIRSLETVKEMAVIVNKIGRGEPLLPLEEKVAKKYKTKPPRYQRIFNFVTEWLSRRIGDPTFDGM
;
A
#
# COMPACT_ATOMS: atom_id res chain seq x y z
N MET A 1 5.46 55.73 -11.18
CA MET A 1 5.97 55.63 -12.56
C MET A 1 5.57 54.26 -13.07
N ASP A 2 5.01 54.18 -14.27
CA ASP A 2 4.46 52.91 -14.77
C ASP A 2 5.59 51.94 -15.14
N ARG A 3 5.56 50.74 -14.55
CA ARG A 3 6.53 49.66 -14.81
C ARG A 3 6.23 48.88 -16.09
N SER A 4 5.07 49.10 -16.71
CA SER A 4 4.63 48.37 -17.91
C SER A 4 5.64 48.42 -19.07
N SER A 5 6.43 49.50 -19.18
CA SER A 5 7.25 49.88 -20.34
C SER A 5 8.50 49.03 -20.64
N HIS A 6 8.74 47.93 -19.94
CA HIS A 6 9.92 47.08 -20.10
C HIS A 6 9.57 45.59 -20.24
N PRO A 7 10.39 44.76 -20.93
CA PRO A 7 10.17 43.33 -21.03
C PRO A 7 10.19 42.66 -19.64
N MET A 8 9.14 41.94 -19.29
CA MET A 8 9.05 41.18 -18.05
C MET A 8 10.00 39.98 -18.10
N GLU A 9 10.78 39.80 -17.04
CA GLU A 9 11.62 38.61 -16.88
C GLU A 9 10.81 37.45 -16.27
N SER A 10 11.02 36.22 -16.76
CA SER A 10 10.42 35.00 -16.19
C SER A 10 11.36 33.81 -16.35
N LEU A 11 11.05 32.69 -15.68
CA LEU A 11 11.85 31.46 -15.74
C LEU A 11 11.20 30.44 -16.69
N ALA A 12 12.04 29.68 -17.41
CA ALA A 12 11.55 28.65 -18.31
C ALA A 12 10.92 27.47 -17.56
N LEU A 13 11.46 27.09 -16.38
CA LEU A 13 10.95 26.02 -15.51
C LEU A 13 10.77 24.68 -16.26
N GLY A 14 11.73 24.30 -17.11
CA GLY A 14 11.66 23.09 -17.93
C GLY A 14 10.59 23.09 -19.04
N ARG A 15 9.90 24.20 -19.28
CA ARG A 15 8.88 24.33 -20.34
C ARG A 15 9.55 24.54 -21.69
N GLN A 16 9.05 23.86 -22.74
CA GLN A 16 9.50 24.10 -24.11
C GLN A 16 8.98 25.46 -24.59
N LEU A 17 9.91 26.36 -24.92
CA LEU A 17 9.66 27.76 -25.25
C LEU A 17 10.56 28.19 -26.41
N GLN A 18 10.00 28.96 -27.34
CA GLN A 18 10.72 29.50 -28.50
C GLN A 18 10.45 31.00 -28.67
N LEU A 19 11.38 31.70 -29.34
CA LEU A 19 11.21 33.13 -29.61
C LEU A 19 10.05 33.35 -30.60
N GLY A 20 9.32 34.45 -30.42
CA GLY A 20 8.09 34.75 -31.15
C GLY A 20 6.84 34.03 -30.62
N MET A 21 6.94 33.14 -29.63
CA MET A 21 5.77 32.41 -29.09
C MET A 21 4.90 33.32 -28.20
N LEU A 22 3.57 33.24 -28.36
CA LEU A 22 2.62 33.95 -27.51
C LEU A 22 2.51 33.31 -26.12
N TYR A 23 2.26 34.14 -25.10
CA TYR A 23 2.25 33.75 -23.69
C TYR A 23 1.08 34.41 -22.94
N ASP A 24 0.34 33.60 -22.17
CA ASP A 24 -0.68 34.01 -21.21
C ASP A 24 0.02 34.26 -19.86
N GLY A 25 0.40 35.52 -19.59
CA GLY A 25 0.99 35.93 -18.31
C GLY A 25 0.01 35.83 -17.13
N CYS A 26 -1.29 35.79 -17.40
CA CYS A 26 -2.32 35.67 -16.35
C CYS A 26 -2.37 34.24 -15.78
N LYS A 27 -2.03 33.23 -16.58
CA LYS A 27 -1.89 31.82 -16.17
C LYS A 27 -0.46 31.30 -16.11
N GLU A 28 0.53 32.12 -16.46
CA GLU A 28 1.93 31.71 -16.65
C GLU A 28 2.07 30.52 -17.63
N ALA A 29 1.48 30.63 -18.82
CA ALA A 29 1.44 29.54 -19.80
C ALA A 29 1.79 29.99 -21.24
N PRO A 30 2.68 29.29 -21.95
CA PRO A 30 2.85 29.50 -23.39
C PRO A 30 1.63 28.97 -24.16
N ILE A 31 1.28 29.63 -25.27
CA ILE A 31 0.14 29.26 -26.11
C ILE A 31 0.64 28.33 -27.23
N PRO A 32 0.28 27.02 -27.24
CA PRO A 32 0.88 26.06 -28.17
C PRO A 32 0.59 26.39 -29.63
N GLY A 33 1.62 26.32 -30.47
CA GLY A 33 1.53 26.59 -31.92
C GLY A 33 1.33 28.05 -32.32
N ALA A 34 1.10 28.97 -31.36
CA ALA A 34 0.87 30.39 -31.65
C ALA A 34 2.19 31.18 -31.65
N LEU A 35 2.78 31.36 -32.83
CA LEU A 35 3.83 32.35 -33.07
C LEU A 35 3.21 33.69 -33.51
N LEU A 36 3.81 34.81 -33.06
CA LEU A 36 3.46 36.16 -33.50
C LEU A 36 4.04 36.49 -34.88
N TRP A 37 5.24 35.98 -35.18
CA TRP A 37 5.92 36.14 -36.47
C TRP A 37 6.24 34.76 -37.07
N ASP A 38 6.34 34.69 -38.38
CA ASP A 38 6.71 33.44 -39.07
C ASP A 38 8.18 33.05 -38.82
N GLU A 39 8.52 31.80 -39.12
CA GLU A 39 9.87 31.28 -38.89
C GLU A 39 10.96 31.99 -39.69
N GLN A 40 10.69 32.53 -40.88
CA GLN A 40 11.70 33.25 -41.65
C GLN A 40 12.00 34.61 -41.03
N THR A 41 10.95 35.41 -40.76
CA THR A 41 11.07 36.69 -40.04
C THR A 41 11.80 36.53 -38.71
N LEU A 42 11.52 35.46 -37.96
CA LEU A 42 12.23 35.15 -36.73
C LEU A 42 13.71 34.82 -36.97
N ARG A 43 14.03 33.91 -37.90
CA ARG A 43 15.43 33.51 -38.19
C ARG A 43 16.30 34.70 -38.62
N GLU A 44 15.74 35.66 -39.35
CA GLU A 44 16.45 36.84 -39.83
C GLU A 44 16.70 37.91 -38.74
N ASN A 45 15.93 37.91 -37.64
CA ASN A 45 15.95 38.97 -36.61
C ASN A 45 16.41 38.52 -35.21
N ILE A 46 16.79 37.25 -35.03
CA ILE A 46 17.33 36.73 -33.76
C ILE A 46 18.84 36.97 -33.69
N GLN A 47 19.25 37.86 -32.77
CA GLN A 47 20.65 38.00 -32.37
C GLN A 47 21.01 36.89 -31.37
N MET A 48 22.14 36.22 -31.60
CA MET A 48 22.73 35.26 -30.66
C MET A 48 24.00 35.85 -30.05
N MET A 49 24.12 35.78 -28.72
CA MET A 49 25.27 36.28 -27.96
C MET A 49 25.82 35.15 -27.07
N PRO A 50 27.09 34.74 -27.22
CA PRO A 50 27.73 33.84 -26.28
C PRO A 50 27.72 34.46 -24.87
N ASN A 51 27.34 33.65 -23.87
CA ASN A 51 27.37 34.05 -22.46
C ASN A 51 27.86 32.88 -21.58
N PRO A 52 29.07 32.33 -21.85
CA PRO A 52 29.61 31.20 -21.10
C PRO A 52 30.00 31.65 -19.68
N GLY A 53 29.47 30.97 -18.66
CA GLY A 53 29.86 31.23 -17.27
C GLY A 53 29.24 30.24 -16.29
N SER A 54 30.07 29.65 -15.44
CA SER A 54 29.65 28.80 -14.32
C SER A 54 29.73 29.54 -12.98
N LYS A 55 28.78 29.27 -12.09
CA LYS A 55 28.71 29.85 -10.74
C LYS A 55 28.23 28.79 -9.76
N ASN A 56 28.95 28.68 -8.64
CA ASN A 56 28.62 27.81 -7.52
C ASN A 56 28.08 28.64 -6.35
N HIS A 57 27.09 28.12 -5.64
CA HIS A 57 26.55 28.72 -4.42
C HIS A 57 26.20 27.61 -3.42
N VAL A 58 26.32 27.89 -2.12
CA VAL A 58 26.02 26.92 -1.05
C VAL A 58 25.03 27.56 -0.11
N LEU A 59 23.89 26.88 0.10
CA LEU A 59 22.83 27.27 1.02
C LEU A 59 22.91 26.46 2.31
N ASP A 60 22.85 27.15 3.44
CA ASP A 60 22.74 26.65 4.81
C ASP A 60 21.30 26.62 5.34
N SER A 61 20.33 27.14 4.58
CA SER A 61 18.91 27.19 4.94
C SER A 61 18.00 26.58 3.87
N ASP A 62 16.81 26.15 4.30
CA ASP A 62 15.83 25.37 3.51
C ASP A 62 14.48 26.10 3.35
N THR A 63 14.40 27.40 3.67
CA THR A 63 13.14 28.18 3.66
C THR A 63 12.62 28.45 2.25
N LEU A 64 11.35 28.85 2.14
CA LEU A 64 10.77 29.22 0.85
C LEU A 64 11.48 30.41 0.18
N GLU A 65 11.84 31.47 0.92
CA GLU A 65 12.55 32.62 0.33
C GLU A 65 13.94 32.20 -0.18
N ASP A 66 14.68 31.40 0.58
CA ASP A 66 16.03 30.96 0.18
C ASP A 66 16.01 30.13 -1.11
N LYS A 67 15.02 29.25 -1.25
CA LYS A 67 14.82 28.43 -2.46
C LYS A 67 14.40 29.26 -3.67
N LEU A 68 13.49 30.23 -3.49
CA LEU A 68 13.08 31.18 -4.53
C LEU A 68 14.24 32.09 -4.96
N SER A 69 15.04 32.55 -3.99
CA SER A 69 16.25 33.35 -4.19
C SER A 69 17.33 32.59 -4.95
N ALA A 70 17.61 31.33 -4.58
CA ALA A 70 18.59 30.49 -5.26
C ALA A 70 18.23 30.23 -6.73
N LEU A 71 16.97 29.90 -7.01
CA LEU A 71 16.42 29.75 -8.35
C LEU A 71 16.33 31.09 -9.12
N LYS A 72 16.50 32.22 -8.43
CA LYS A 72 16.41 33.60 -8.95
C LYS A 72 15.05 33.86 -9.60
N VAL A 73 14.00 33.48 -8.86
CA VAL A 73 12.60 33.69 -9.22
C VAL A 73 12.28 35.19 -9.18
N PRO A 74 11.81 35.80 -10.28
CA PRO A 74 11.36 37.19 -10.26
C PRO A 74 10.06 37.34 -9.48
N GLU A 75 9.84 38.51 -8.88
CA GLU A 75 8.71 38.79 -7.97
C GLU A 75 7.35 38.50 -8.62
N SER A 76 7.20 38.86 -9.90
CA SER A 76 6.02 38.57 -10.72
C SER A 76 5.69 37.08 -10.86
N LEU A 77 6.67 36.18 -10.65
CA LEU A 77 6.52 34.72 -10.73
C LEU A 77 6.41 34.06 -9.35
N LYS A 78 6.88 34.69 -8.26
CA LYS A 78 6.85 34.13 -6.89
C LYS A 78 5.45 33.63 -6.51
N ALA A 79 4.43 34.49 -6.60
CA ALA A 79 3.05 34.12 -6.26
C ALA A 79 2.52 32.91 -7.06
N SER A 80 2.86 32.82 -8.34
CA SER A 80 2.44 31.72 -9.21
C SER A 80 3.11 30.39 -8.85
N LEU A 81 4.39 30.40 -8.46
CA LEU A 81 5.07 29.21 -7.97
C LEU A 81 4.55 28.80 -6.57
N LEU A 82 4.44 29.74 -5.63
CA LEU A 82 3.92 29.51 -4.28
C LEU A 82 2.49 28.94 -4.29
N CYS A 83 1.65 29.34 -5.25
CA CYS A 83 0.27 28.85 -5.38
C CYS A 83 0.12 27.63 -6.30
N LYS A 84 1.21 27.07 -6.84
CA LYS A 84 1.21 25.99 -7.84
C LYS A 84 0.36 26.28 -9.10
N LEU A 85 0.40 27.52 -9.59
CA LEU A 85 -0.09 27.89 -10.93
C LEU A 85 0.80 27.32 -12.05
N VAL A 86 2.11 27.16 -11.77
CA VAL A 86 3.07 26.55 -12.70
C VAL A 86 3.60 25.24 -12.10
N GLU A 87 3.65 24.20 -12.93
CA GLU A 87 4.23 22.90 -12.57
C GLU A 87 5.76 22.98 -12.53
N ALA A 88 6.37 22.63 -11.39
CA ALA A 88 7.82 22.69 -11.19
C ALA A 88 8.55 21.52 -11.90
N LYS A 89 9.47 21.84 -12.81
CA LYS A 89 10.27 20.86 -13.57
C LYS A 89 11.74 21.23 -13.61
N GLY A 90 12.57 20.22 -13.88
CA GLY A 90 14.03 20.37 -13.85
C GLY A 90 14.50 20.78 -12.45
N SER A 91 15.40 21.77 -12.40
CA SER A 91 15.93 22.32 -11.16
C SER A 91 14.86 22.92 -10.23
N ALA A 92 13.73 23.38 -10.77
CA ALA A 92 12.65 23.99 -9.99
C ALA A 92 11.96 23.02 -9.02
N ARG A 93 12.13 21.69 -9.19
CA ARG A 93 11.65 20.68 -8.22
C ARG A 93 12.27 20.83 -6.82
N PHE A 94 13.40 21.51 -6.70
CA PHE A 94 13.99 21.92 -5.42
C PHE A 94 13.04 22.74 -4.53
N LEU A 95 12.04 23.43 -5.09
CA LEU A 95 10.98 24.12 -4.32
C LEU A 95 10.02 23.17 -3.59
N GLU A 96 9.90 21.93 -4.07
CA GLU A 96 9.02 20.90 -3.48
C GLU A 96 9.79 19.93 -2.58
N ASP A 97 11.12 20.01 -2.56
CA ASP A 97 11.97 19.34 -1.58
C ASP A 97 11.93 20.07 -0.24
N SER A 98 11.73 19.34 0.86
CA SER A 98 11.77 19.88 2.21
C SER A 98 12.45 18.91 3.17
N ARG A 99 12.94 19.42 4.31
CA ARG A 99 13.37 18.56 5.43
C ARG A 99 12.26 17.60 5.87
N SER A 100 12.67 16.43 6.35
CA SER A 100 11.81 15.32 6.83
C SER A 100 11.75 15.20 8.36
N SER A 101 12.53 16.04 9.05
CA SER A 101 12.63 16.19 10.50
C SER A 101 13.26 17.54 10.83
N GLY A 102 12.92 18.15 11.95
CA GLY A 102 13.65 19.28 12.52
C GLY A 102 15.08 18.90 12.92
N HIS A 103 15.30 17.65 13.31
CA HIS A 103 16.61 17.05 13.63
C HIS A 103 17.38 16.58 12.38
N GLN A 104 17.23 17.29 11.26
CA GLN A 104 17.94 17.01 10.00
C GLN A 104 18.83 18.21 9.64
N ALA A 105 20.14 17.99 9.66
CA ALA A 105 21.11 18.93 9.13
C ALA A 105 21.07 18.86 7.59
N ARG A 106 20.93 20.02 6.94
CA ARG A 106 20.83 20.14 5.48
C ARG A 106 21.73 21.24 4.96
N VAL A 107 22.44 20.96 3.87
CA VAL A 107 23.19 21.95 3.10
C VAL A 107 23.00 21.66 1.62
N THR A 108 22.72 22.68 0.81
CA THR A 108 22.51 22.51 -0.65
C THR A 108 23.62 23.20 -1.45
N LEU A 109 24.27 22.47 -2.35
CA LEU A 109 25.19 23.02 -3.35
C LEU A 109 24.45 23.25 -4.68
N GLN A 110 24.35 24.50 -5.10
CA GLN A 110 23.87 24.89 -6.42
C GLN A 110 25.07 25.03 -7.37
N TYR A 111 25.11 24.20 -8.41
CA TYR A 111 25.88 24.46 -9.63
C TYR A 111 24.97 25.12 -10.66
N SER A 112 25.40 26.22 -11.26
CA SER A 112 24.66 26.90 -12.32
C SER A 112 25.59 27.31 -13.44
N MET A 113 25.19 27.13 -14.70
CA MET A 113 25.99 27.52 -15.85
C MET A 113 25.13 28.08 -16.98
N THR A 114 25.60 29.15 -17.60
CA THR A 114 25.00 29.80 -18.77
C THR A 114 25.87 29.53 -20.00
N THR A 115 25.26 29.42 -21.18
CA THR A 115 25.97 29.15 -22.45
C THR A 115 25.81 30.29 -23.45
N LEU A 116 24.56 30.69 -23.75
CA LEU A 116 24.23 31.74 -24.71
C LEU A 116 22.92 32.45 -24.38
N VAL A 117 22.74 33.63 -24.95
CA VAL A 117 21.49 34.40 -24.94
C VAL A 117 21.03 34.59 -26.39
N LYS A 118 19.75 34.32 -26.66
CA LYS A 118 19.08 34.66 -27.92
C LYS A 118 18.11 35.81 -27.65
N HIS A 119 18.12 36.85 -28.49
CA HIS A 119 17.27 38.02 -28.35
C HIS A 119 16.73 38.46 -29.71
N LEU A 120 15.44 38.82 -29.77
CA LEU A 120 14.73 39.28 -30.96
C LEU A 120 14.68 40.82 -30.97
N HIS A 121 15.11 41.48 -32.06
CA HIS A 121 15.05 42.95 -32.17
C HIS A 121 13.67 43.44 -32.59
N VAL A 122 12.74 43.40 -31.63
CA VAL A 122 11.31 43.68 -31.82
C VAL A 122 11.02 45.05 -32.46
N ALA A 123 11.84 46.07 -32.17
CA ALA A 123 11.65 47.45 -32.66
C ALA A 123 11.69 47.58 -34.20
N ASN A 124 12.24 46.58 -34.91
CA ASN A 124 12.32 46.56 -36.37
C ASN A 124 11.24 45.69 -37.03
N LEU A 125 10.40 45.02 -36.24
CA LEU A 125 9.41 44.05 -36.74
C LEU A 125 8.02 44.67 -36.89
N PRO A 126 7.34 44.50 -38.03
CA PRO A 126 5.93 44.84 -38.14
C PRO A 126 5.09 43.91 -37.24
N CYS A 127 4.07 44.47 -36.59
CA CYS A 127 3.07 43.68 -35.86
C CYS A 127 2.01 43.18 -36.86
N PRO A 128 1.88 41.86 -37.11
CA PRO A 128 0.93 41.35 -38.08
C PRO A 128 -0.49 41.38 -37.49
N GLY A 129 -1.34 42.25 -38.05
CA GLY A 129 -2.69 42.56 -37.55
C GLY A 129 -3.75 41.45 -37.68
N ALA A 130 -3.38 40.19 -37.51
CA ALA A 130 -4.29 39.05 -37.40
C ALA A 130 -4.84 38.92 -35.96
N CYS A 131 -6.03 38.34 -35.79
CA CYS A 131 -6.61 38.13 -34.47
C CYS A 131 -5.83 37.06 -33.68
N HIS A 132 -4.95 37.50 -32.78
CA HIS A 132 -4.33 36.64 -31.78
C HIS A 132 -5.37 36.12 -30.76
N PRO A 133 -5.12 35.00 -30.06
CA PRO A 133 -6.01 34.51 -29.01
C PRO A 133 -6.24 35.56 -27.93
N GLN A 134 -7.50 35.74 -27.50
CA GLN A 134 -7.90 36.74 -26.49
C GLN A 134 -7.22 36.59 -25.11
N THR A 135 -6.53 35.47 -24.86
CA THR A 135 -5.78 35.18 -23.64
C THR A 135 -4.29 35.48 -23.72
N ALA A 136 -3.78 35.94 -24.88
CA ALA A 136 -2.38 36.32 -25.02
C ALA A 136 -2.14 37.71 -24.44
N THR A 137 -1.16 37.85 -23.55
CA THR A 137 -0.75 39.16 -22.99
C THR A 137 0.68 39.55 -23.39
N HIS A 138 1.55 38.57 -23.63
CA HIS A 138 2.95 38.77 -23.98
C HIS A 138 3.40 37.90 -25.16
N VAL A 139 4.56 38.22 -25.72
CA VAL A 139 5.33 37.39 -26.65
C VAL A 139 6.74 37.14 -26.11
N VAL A 140 7.28 35.94 -26.30
CA VAL A 140 8.65 35.59 -25.89
C VAL A 140 9.65 36.24 -26.85
N THR A 141 10.46 37.19 -26.37
CA THR A 141 11.41 37.96 -27.20
C THR A 141 12.87 37.72 -26.85
N GLY A 142 13.16 37.17 -25.67
CA GLY A 142 14.49 36.72 -25.29
C GLY A 142 14.48 35.37 -24.58
N ALA A 143 15.56 34.62 -24.71
CA ALA A 143 15.79 33.36 -24.01
C ALA A 143 17.28 33.15 -23.72
N GLN A 144 17.62 32.94 -22.44
CA GLN A 144 18.95 32.59 -21.95
C GLN A 144 19.03 31.08 -21.71
N TYR A 145 20.04 30.47 -22.32
CA TYR A 145 20.28 29.04 -22.31
C TYR A 145 21.38 28.67 -21.32
N GLY A 146 21.27 27.49 -20.72
CA GLY A 146 22.16 26.98 -19.69
C GLY A 146 21.58 25.76 -18.99
N ALA A 147 22.02 25.52 -17.76
CA ALA A 147 21.43 24.54 -16.85
C ALA A 147 21.77 24.87 -15.39
N GLN A 148 20.90 24.49 -14.47
CA GLN A 148 21.15 24.49 -13.03
C GLN A 148 20.99 23.08 -12.45
N VAL A 149 21.79 22.78 -11.42
CA VAL A 149 21.78 21.50 -10.68
C VAL A 149 21.95 21.82 -9.19
N PHE A 150 21.03 21.34 -8.37
CA PHE A 150 21.05 21.44 -6.91
C PHE A 150 21.35 20.06 -6.33
N PHE A 151 22.41 19.97 -5.53
CA PHE A 151 22.79 18.80 -4.74
C PHE A 151 22.37 19.06 -3.30
N VAL A 152 21.29 18.44 -2.85
CA VAL A 152 20.78 18.53 -1.48
C VAL A 152 21.49 17.46 -0.65
N PHE A 153 22.31 17.88 0.30
CA PHE A 153 22.96 16.99 1.26
C PHE A 153 22.19 17.00 2.57
N ASP A 154 21.81 15.81 3.04
CA ASP A 154 20.99 15.58 4.24
C ASP A 154 21.70 14.61 5.19
N GLN A 155 21.79 14.97 6.47
CA GLN A 155 22.27 14.12 7.56
C GLN A 155 21.27 14.15 8.73
N GLU A 156 20.82 13.00 9.20
CA GLU A 156 20.01 12.91 10.43
C GLU A 156 20.90 13.11 11.68
N VAL A 157 20.39 13.87 12.64
CA VAL A 157 21.09 14.24 13.88
C VAL A 157 20.37 13.61 15.09
N PRO A 158 21.05 12.79 15.92
CA PRO A 158 20.49 12.32 17.18
C PRO A 158 20.19 13.50 18.13
N PRO A 159 19.10 13.50 18.91
CA PRO A 159 18.80 14.55 19.90
C PRO A 159 19.83 14.75 21.03
N SER A 160 20.91 13.96 21.03
CA SER A 160 22.07 14.07 21.93
C SER A 160 23.28 14.81 21.32
N GLU A 161 23.23 15.18 20.04
CA GLU A 161 24.30 15.87 19.31
C GLU A 161 23.83 17.29 18.90
N ASP A 162 24.75 18.27 18.81
CA ASP A 162 24.40 19.65 18.42
C ASP A 162 24.11 19.73 16.91
N LEU A 163 22.85 20.04 16.57
CA LEU A 163 22.36 20.24 15.21
C LEU A 163 23.10 21.38 14.50
N ASP A 164 23.43 22.46 15.21
CA ASP A 164 24.16 23.59 14.63
C ASP A 164 25.64 23.26 14.44
N GLU A 165 26.25 22.41 15.29
CA GLU A 165 27.62 21.92 15.10
C GLU A 165 27.73 21.03 13.87
N ILE A 166 26.83 20.06 13.74
CA ILE A 166 26.78 19.18 12.58
C ILE A 166 26.41 19.96 11.31
N GLY A 167 25.51 20.95 11.41
CA GLY A 167 25.21 21.88 10.32
C GLY A 167 26.45 22.65 9.85
N ARG A 168 27.24 23.23 10.77
CA ARG A 168 28.50 23.91 10.47
C ARG A 168 29.52 22.98 9.80
N ASP A 169 29.68 21.76 10.30
CA ASP A 169 30.63 20.78 9.77
C ASP A 169 30.22 20.23 8.39
N LEU A 170 28.92 19.93 8.19
CA LEU A 170 28.37 19.59 6.88
C LEU A 170 28.56 20.74 5.88
N GLN A 171 28.38 21.98 6.33
CA GLN A 171 28.63 23.15 5.48
C GLN A 171 30.11 23.30 5.11
N ALA A 172 31.02 22.99 6.04
CA ALA A 172 32.47 22.99 5.80
C ALA A 172 32.92 21.84 4.87
N LEU A 173 32.21 20.69 4.85
CA LEU A 173 32.37 19.64 3.85
C LEU A 173 31.89 20.10 2.47
N VAL A 174 30.64 20.56 2.35
CA VAL A 174 30.05 20.95 1.06
C VAL A 174 30.77 22.16 0.42
N LYS A 175 31.24 23.13 1.23
CA LYS A 175 32.06 24.26 0.75
C LYS A 175 33.44 23.86 0.20
N ARG A 176 33.92 22.62 0.44
CA ARG A 176 35.15 22.08 -0.18
C ARG A 176 34.91 21.53 -1.59
N ILE A 177 33.71 21.03 -1.91
CA ILE A 177 33.42 20.34 -3.19
C ILE A 177 33.90 21.12 -4.43
N PRO A 178 33.63 22.43 -4.59
CA PRO A 178 34.10 23.18 -5.76
C PRO A 178 35.63 23.40 -5.83
N ARG A 179 36.35 23.19 -4.72
CA ARG A 179 37.80 23.41 -4.61
C ARG A 179 38.60 22.13 -4.85
N CYS A 180 38.05 20.96 -4.49
CA CYS A 180 38.69 19.66 -4.70
C CYS A 180 39.03 19.36 -6.18
N LEU A 181 38.40 20.06 -7.13
CA LEU A 181 38.62 19.92 -8.57
C LEU A 181 39.43 21.07 -9.20
N SER A 182 40.02 21.96 -8.40
CA SER A 182 41.00 22.96 -8.86
C SER A 182 42.43 22.43 -8.73
N GLU A 183 43.38 23.07 -9.42
CA GLU A 183 44.77 22.57 -9.60
C GLU A 183 45.60 22.48 -8.30
N GLU A 184 45.09 22.97 -7.16
CA GLU A 184 45.69 22.81 -5.82
C GLU A 184 45.33 21.47 -5.12
N GLY A 185 44.61 20.57 -5.81
CA GLY A 185 43.87 19.45 -5.21
C GLY A 185 44.64 18.35 -4.46
N GLU A 186 45.93 18.11 -4.76
CA GLU A 186 46.68 16.98 -4.15
C GLU A 186 46.79 17.06 -2.62
N GLY A 187 46.83 18.27 -2.06
CA GLY A 187 46.83 18.48 -0.61
C GLY A 187 45.46 18.27 0.06
N MET A 188 44.37 18.24 -0.73
CA MET A 188 43.00 18.23 -0.22
C MET A 188 42.42 16.81 -0.11
N ALA A 189 42.79 15.90 -1.03
CA ALA A 189 42.30 14.52 -1.05
C ALA A 189 42.55 13.77 0.29
N LYS A 190 43.74 13.94 0.88
CA LYS A 190 44.08 13.35 2.19
C LYS A 190 43.17 13.80 3.35
N ARG A 191 42.59 15.00 3.26
CA ARG A 191 41.64 15.51 4.27
C ARG A 191 40.20 15.04 4.04
N VAL A 192 39.92 14.37 2.92
CA VAL A 192 38.65 13.67 2.70
C VAL A 192 38.71 12.27 3.34
N GLU A 193 39.86 11.60 3.29
CA GLU A 193 40.12 10.35 4.03
C GLU A 193 40.00 10.55 5.56
N GLU A 194 40.45 11.69 6.09
CA GLU A 194 40.30 12.07 7.51
C GLU A 194 38.83 12.25 7.94
N ASP A 195 37.93 12.64 7.03
CA ASP A 195 36.49 12.87 7.27
C ASP A 195 35.62 11.64 6.95
N GLN A 196 36.19 10.51 6.53
CA GLN A 196 35.45 9.34 5.97
C GLN A 196 34.26 8.87 6.83
N ALA A 197 34.43 8.73 8.14
CA ALA A 197 33.37 8.28 9.07
C ALA A 197 32.23 9.30 9.28
N ARG A 198 32.40 10.53 8.79
CA ARG A 198 31.35 11.57 8.71
C ARG A 198 30.66 11.51 7.35
N ILE A 199 31.44 11.35 6.28
CA ILE A 199 30.97 11.20 4.89
C ILE A 199 29.97 10.04 4.75
N GLU A 200 30.21 8.91 5.44
CA GLU A 200 29.32 7.75 5.47
C GLU A 200 27.93 8.01 6.08
N LYS A 201 27.73 9.11 6.82
CA LYS A 201 26.43 9.53 7.37
C LYS A 201 25.64 10.48 6.45
N ILE A 202 26.24 10.96 5.36
CA ILE A 202 25.67 12.01 4.52
C ILE A 202 24.99 11.41 3.29
N THR A 203 23.68 11.63 3.19
CA THR A 203 22.91 11.31 1.98
C THR A 203 22.89 12.48 1.01
N CYS A 204 22.80 12.20 -0.29
CA CYS A 204 22.65 13.22 -1.33
C CYS A 204 21.39 12.97 -2.18
N ARG A 205 20.79 14.03 -2.72
CA ARG A 205 19.70 14.00 -3.71
C ARG A 205 19.90 15.15 -4.72
N ILE A 206 19.64 14.91 -6.01
CA ILE A 206 19.82 15.91 -7.07
C ILE A 206 18.49 16.39 -7.65
N HIS A 207 18.38 17.71 -7.87
CA HIS A 207 17.36 18.34 -8.73
C HIS A 207 18.06 19.18 -9.81
N GLY A 208 17.82 18.93 -11.10
CA GLY A 208 18.51 19.65 -12.16
C GLY A 208 17.74 19.75 -13.47
N ASP A 209 18.10 20.72 -14.30
CA ASP A 209 17.46 21.00 -15.61
C ASP A 209 17.80 19.96 -16.70
N VAL A 210 18.70 19.03 -16.40
CA VAL A 210 19.28 18.07 -17.33
C VAL A 210 19.13 16.65 -16.77
N VAL A 211 18.71 15.71 -17.62
CA VAL A 211 18.65 14.28 -17.26
C VAL A 211 20.07 13.73 -17.13
N LEU A 212 20.38 13.28 -15.92
CA LEU A 212 21.57 12.50 -15.58
C LEU A 212 21.27 11.00 -15.73
N GLU A 213 22.28 10.22 -16.04
CA GLU A 213 22.15 8.76 -16.19
C GLU A 213 22.12 8.07 -14.82
N ASP A 214 22.98 8.51 -13.90
CA ASP A 214 22.99 8.10 -12.49
C ASP A 214 22.42 9.20 -11.57
N HIS A 215 21.83 8.77 -10.45
CA HIS A 215 21.35 9.66 -9.38
C HIS A 215 22.11 9.28 -8.10
N PRO A 216 22.86 10.21 -7.48
CA PRO A 216 23.66 9.87 -6.31
C PRO A 216 22.76 9.71 -5.09
N VAL A 217 23.14 8.80 -4.20
CA VAL A 217 22.56 8.67 -2.86
C VAL A 217 23.60 8.97 -1.77
N THR A 218 24.89 8.88 -2.10
CA THR A 218 26.03 9.19 -1.25
C THR A 218 26.71 10.51 -1.60
N PHE A 219 27.52 11.02 -0.67
CA PHE A 219 28.39 12.17 -0.89
C PHE A 219 29.47 11.92 -1.98
N GLN A 220 29.99 10.70 -2.13
CA GLN A 220 31.03 10.40 -3.12
C GLN A 220 30.48 10.40 -4.56
N GLU A 221 29.34 9.74 -4.80
CA GLU A 221 28.69 9.78 -6.12
C GLU A 221 28.34 11.22 -6.53
N ALA A 222 28.02 12.08 -5.56
CA ALA A 222 27.79 13.50 -5.79
C ALA A 222 29.07 14.26 -6.22
N LEU A 223 30.25 13.94 -5.66
CA LEU A 223 31.54 14.46 -6.12
C LEU A 223 31.82 14.03 -7.58
N ASP A 224 31.62 12.74 -7.85
CA ASP A 224 31.90 12.15 -9.16
C ASP A 224 31.02 12.78 -10.25
N ILE A 225 29.71 12.89 -10.00
CA ILE A 225 28.76 13.57 -10.89
C ILE A 225 29.10 15.06 -11.04
N TYR A 226 29.38 15.77 -9.94
CA TYR A 226 29.76 17.19 -9.97
C TYR A 226 30.99 17.43 -10.86
N SER A 227 31.94 16.50 -10.90
CA SER A 227 33.13 16.59 -11.77
C SER A 227 32.80 16.53 -13.27
N THR A 228 31.68 15.90 -13.67
CA THR A 228 31.26 15.79 -15.07
C THR A 228 30.50 17.01 -15.58
N LEU A 229 29.82 17.77 -14.69
CA LEU A 229 28.91 18.86 -15.05
C LEU A 229 29.53 19.93 -15.99
N PRO A 230 30.78 20.39 -15.81
CA PRO A 230 31.39 21.38 -16.71
C PRO A 230 31.55 20.91 -18.16
N ARG A 231 31.54 19.59 -18.42
CA ARG A 231 31.62 19.00 -19.76
C ARG A 231 30.25 18.60 -20.31
N LEU A 232 29.34 18.13 -19.45
CA LEU A 232 28.05 17.56 -19.82
C LEU A 232 26.95 18.63 -20.02
N LEU A 233 26.96 19.71 -19.23
CA LEU A 233 25.92 20.75 -19.29
C LEU A 233 26.00 21.69 -20.51
N PRO A 234 27.16 21.98 -21.15
CA PRO A 234 27.21 22.78 -22.38
C PRO A 234 26.43 22.15 -23.54
N GLU A 235 26.52 20.84 -23.71
CA GLU A 235 25.86 20.09 -24.79
C GLU A 235 24.36 19.88 -24.54
N LYS A 236 23.95 19.80 -23.26
CA LYS A 236 22.56 19.59 -22.83
C LYS A 236 21.86 20.90 -22.38
N ALA A 237 22.33 22.07 -22.83
CA ALA A 237 21.82 23.37 -22.38
C ALA A 237 20.39 23.68 -22.85
N VAL A 238 19.49 23.97 -21.91
CA VAL A 238 18.07 24.30 -22.12
C VAL A 238 17.80 25.80 -21.87
N PRO A 239 16.65 26.35 -22.30
CA PRO A 239 16.21 27.65 -21.80
C PRO A 239 16.05 27.61 -20.27
N VAL A 240 16.64 28.57 -19.55
CA VAL A 240 16.53 28.71 -18.09
C VAL A 240 15.74 29.97 -17.72
N ARG A 241 16.02 31.09 -18.41
CA ARG A 241 15.40 32.40 -18.20
C ARG A 241 14.90 32.96 -19.53
N ILE A 242 13.78 33.68 -19.50
CA ILE A 242 13.11 34.26 -20.67
C ILE A 242 12.74 35.72 -20.44
N TRP A 243 12.59 36.46 -21.53
CA TRP A 243 12.02 37.81 -21.53
C TRP A 243 10.74 37.84 -22.36
N LEU A 244 9.72 38.45 -21.77
CA LEU A 244 8.34 38.52 -22.24
C LEU A 244 8.00 39.99 -22.53
N HIS A 245 7.72 40.31 -23.79
CA HIS A 245 7.37 41.67 -24.20
C HIS A 245 5.83 41.84 -24.27
N PRO A 246 5.23 42.89 -23.68
CA PRO A 246 3.79 43.10 -23.70
C PRO A 246 3.23 43.33 -25.11
N LEU A 247 2.10 42.69 -25.45
CA LEU A 247 1.48 42.84 -26.78
C LEU A 247 0.84 44.23 -27.01
N SER A 248 0.47 44.93 -25.93
CA SER A 248 -0.05 46.31 -25.99
C SER A 248 0.98 47.30 -26.56
N GLN A 249 2.28 47.08 -26.32
CA GLN A 249 3.34 47.93 -26.85
C GLN A 249 3.62 47.71 -28.34
N LEU A 250 3.08 46.63 -28.92
CA LEU A 250 3.22 46.31 -30.34
C LEU A 250 2.04 46.83 -31.19
N GLY A 251 1.18 47.69 -30.63
CA GLY A 251 0.05 48.29 -31.35
C GLY A 251 -1.07 47.30 -31.68
N SER A 252 -1.17 46.19 -30.93
CA SER A 252 -2.27 45.23 -31.05
C SER A 252 -3.62 45.92 -30.78
N LYS A 253 -4.61 45.73 -31.66
CA LYS A 253 -6.01 46.10 -31.39
C LYS A 253 -6.75 45.13 -30.45
N ALA A 254 -6.09 44.02 -30.08
CA ALA A 254 -6.55 43.10 -29.06
C ALA A 254 -5.67 43.27 -27.82
N GLU A 255 -6.10 44.15 -26.92
CA GLU A 255 -5.46 44.38 -25.63
C GLU A 255 -6.11 43.48 -24.58
N CYS A 256 -5.33 42.55 -24.01
CA CYS A 256 -5.69 41.84 -22.79
C CYS A 256 -4.87 42.44 -21.64
N PRO A 257 -5.51 43.07 -20.63
CA PRO A 257 -4.79 43.73 -19.54
C PRO A 257 -4.00 42.73 -18.69
N PHE A 258 -2.86 43.19 -18.18
CA PHE A 258 -2.02 42.46 -17.23
C PHE A 258 -1.68 43.35 -16.04
N ARG A 259 -2.00 42.89 -14.82
CA ARG A 259 -1.61 43.51 -13.55
C ARG A 259 -0.64 42.59 -12.81
N GLU A 260 0.46 43.12 -12.26
CA GLU A 260 1.28 42.39 -11.28
C GLU A 260 0.53 42.26 -9.94
N ILE A 261 0.93 41.31 -9.10
CA ILE A 261 0.46 41.21 -7.71
C ILE A 261 1.45 41.95 -6.80
N SER A 262 0.97 42.77 -5.87
CA SER A 262 1.82 43.52 -4.95
C SER A 262 2.67 42.62 -4.04
N SER A 263 3.94 43.00 -3.82
CA SER A 263 4.92 42.22 -3.05
C SER A 263 4.53 42.02 -1.58
N GLU A 264 3.66 42.89 -1.04
CA GLU A 264 3.07 42.71 0.30
C GLU A 264 2.21 41.44 0.35
N HIS A 265 1.26 41.29 -0.60
CA HIS A 265 0.47 40.06 -0.73
C HIS A 265 1.33 38.83 -1.11
N VAL A 266 2.43 39.00 -1.85
CA VAL A 266 3.38 37.90 -2.11
C VAL A 266 4.04 37.42 -0.82
N SER A 267 4.52 38.33 0.03
CA SER A 267 5.10 37.98 1.34
C SER A 267 4.08 37.30 2.23
N GLU A 268 2.86 37.83 2.36
CA GLU A 268 1.83 37.20 3.19
C GLU A 268 1.48 35.77 2.76
N ILE A 269 1.44 35.49 1.45
CA ILE A 269 1.25 34.14 0.92
C ILE A 269 2.44 33.24 1.29
N GLN A 270 3.66 33.76 1.17
CA GLN A 270 4.89 33.04 1.48
C GLN A 270 4.98 32.67 2.97
N ASP A 271 4.79 33.66 3.85
CA ASP A 271 4.89 33.51 5.30
C ASP A 271 3.83 32.52 5.83
N MET A 272 2.60 32.59 5.29
CA MET A 272 1.52 31.66 5.63
C MET A 272 1.83 30.22 5.18
N LEU A 273 2.45 30.04 4.01
CA LEU A 273 2.84 28.70 3.52
C LEU A 273 4.07 28.15 4.27
N GLN A 274 5.01 29.01 4.67
CA GLN A 274 6.19 28.69 5.47
C GLN A 274 5.77 28.20 6.88
N GLN A 275 4.85 28.91 7.55
CA GLN A 275 4.33 28.49 8.86
C GLN A 275 3.62 27.13 8.80
N LEU A 276 2.84 26.85 7.74
CA LEU A 276 2.20 25.54 7.57
C LEU A 276 3.21 24.41 7.33
N LEU A 277 4.33 24.68 6.64
CA LEU A 277 5.44 23.73 6.47
C LEU A 277 6.17 23.46 7.79
N GLU A 278 6.33 24.46 8.65
CA GLU A 278 6.94 24.30 9.97
C GLU A 278 6.07 23.46 10.92
N LYS A 279 4.75 23.65 10.92
CA LYS A 279 3.82 22.82 11.70
C LYS A 279 3.76 21.37 11.20
N ASP A 280 3.91 21.15 9.89
CA ASP A 280 4.07 19.83 9.28
C ASP A 280 5.39 19.16 9.75
N LEU A 281 6.51 19.89 9.74
CA LEU A 281 7.80 19.40 10.23
C LEU A 281 7.75 19.01 11.72
N GLN A 282 7.22 19.89 12.58
CA GLN A 282 7.01 19.63 14.00
C GLN A 282 6.13 18.40 14.23
N CYS A 283 5.10 18.19 13.41
CA CYS A 283 4.24 17.00 13.50
C CYS A 283 4.99 15.70 13.14
N ASN A 284 5.88 15.74 12.14
CA ASN A 284 6.73 14.60 11.78
C ASN A 284 7.71 14.22 12.91
N ASP A 285 8.32 15.21 13.59
CA ASP A 285 9.21 14.97 14.73
C ASP A 285 8.47 14.33 15.91
N LEU A 286 7.31 14.89 16.28
CA LEU A 286 6.45 14.33 17.31
C LEU A 286 5.95 12.91 16.96
N ALA A 287 5.78 12.58 15.67
CA ALA A 287 5.42 11.24 15.21
C ALA A 287 6.58 10.21 15.20
N ARG A 288 7.82 10.67 15.43
CA ARG A 288 9.02 9.85 15.72
C ARG A 288 9.27 9.64 17.22
N ASN A 289 8.60 10.40 18.10
CA ASN A 289 8.78 10.33 19.56
C ASN A 289 8.50 8.92 20.12
N PRO A 290 9.28 8.41 21.11
CA PRO A 290 9.09 7.07 21.67
C PRO A 290 7.66 6.77 22.17
N ALA A 291 6.95 7.75 22.75
CA ALA A 291 5.55 7.58 23.16
C ALA A 291 4.61 7.38 21.96
N ALA A 292 4.81 8.10 20.85
CA ALA A 292 4.03 7.93 19.62
C ALA A 292 4.37 6.62 18.88
N VAL A 293 5.60 6.13 19.00
CA VAL A 293 6.00 4.80 18.50
C VAL A 293 5.40 3.69 19.36
N ALA A 294 5.41 3.84 20.69
CA ALA A 294 4.85 2.88 21.63
C ALA A 294 3.31 2.84 21.60
N PHE A 295 2.63 3.96 21.36
CA PHE A 295 1.16 4.04 21.37
C PHE A 295 0.59 4.59 20.05
N PRO A 296 0.13 3.70 19.13
CA PRO A 296 -0.45 4.09 17.84
C PRO A 296 -1.68 5.03 17.92
N GLY A 297 -2.32 5.17 19.09
CA GLY A 297 -3.33 6.21 19.33
C GLY A 297 -2.79 7.62 19.11
N ILE A 298 -1.64 7.95 19.71
CA ILE A 298 -1.00 9.27 19.61
C ILE A 298 -0.56 9.52 18.16
N LYS A 299 0.09 8.53 17.53
CA LYS A 299 0.55 8.65 16.14
C LYS A 299 -0.60 8.89 15.15
N ARG A 300 -1.75 8.25 15.36
CA ARG A 300 -2.97 8.50 14.54
C ARG A 300 -3.54 9.91 14.76
N LYS A 301 -3.51 10.47 15.98
CA LYS A 301 -3.90 11.88 16.24
C LYS A 301 -3.01 12.84 15.44
N LEU A 302 -1.69 12.66 15.51
CA LEU A 302 -0.72 13.46 14.76
C LEU A 302 -0.91 13.32 13.23
N GLN A 303 -1.03 12.10 12.70
CA GLN A 303 -1.25 11.87 11.27
C GLN A 303 -2.58 12.46 10.76
N ARG A 304 -3.65 12.42 11.57
CA ARG A 304 -4.95 13.05 11.24
C ARG A 304 -4.81 14.58 11.17
N PHE A 305 -4.16 15.18 12.16
CA PHE A 305 -3.84 16.62 12.18
C PHE A 305 -2.98 17.05 10.97
N GLN A 306 -1.93 16.29 10.66
CA GLN A 306 -1.07 16.51 9.49
C GLN A 306 -1.85 16.48 8.18
N GLY A 307 -2.72 15.48 7.99
CA GLY A 307 -3.60 15.38 6.81
C GLY A 307 -4.53 16.58 6.65
N LEU A 308 -5.01 17.17 7.76
CA LEU A 308 -5.85 18.37 7.75
C LEU A 308 -5.03 19.62 7.37
N ILE A 309 -3.79 19.76 7.85
CA ILE A 309 -2.86 20.81 7.39
C ILE A 309 -2.61 20.68 5.88
N HIS A 310 -2.33 19.47 5.39
CA HIS A 310 -2.11 19.21 3.95
C HIS A 310 -3.35 19.58 3.11
N GLN A 311 -4.54 19.16 3.55
CA GLN A 311 -5.81 19.46 2.89
C GLN A 311 -6.12 20.97 2.91
N PHE A 312 -5.87 21.66 4.02
CA PHE A 312 -6.03 23.10 4.16
C PHE A 312 -5.06 23.86 3.23
N ARG A 313 -3.77 23.52 3.25
CA ARG A 313 -2.73 24.09 2.37
C ARG A 313 -3.09 23.94 0.90
N ALA A 314 -3.50 22.73 0.48
CA ALA A 314 -3.94 22.47 -0.88
C ALA A 314 -5.19 23.27 -1.27
N ASN A 315 -6.17 23.41 -0.36
CA ASN A 315 -7.36 24.23 -0.58
C ASN A 315 -7.03 25.74 -0.65
N LEU A 316 -6.08 26.24 0.16
CA LEU A 316 -5.59 27.61 0.12
C LEU A 316 -4.88 27.90 -1.21
N GLN A 317 -3.88 27.10 -1.57
CA GLN A 317 -3.17 27.24 -2.86
C GLN A 317 -4.15 27.20 -4.04
N LYS A 318 -5.13 26.29 -4.02
CA LYS A 318 -6.19 26.17 -5.04
C LYS A 318 -7.17 27.35 -5.09
N ARG A 319 -7.37 28.08 -3.99
CA ARG A 319 -8.12 29.36 -3.98
C ARG A 319 -7.29 30.47 -4.59
N LEU A 320 -6.05 30.64 -4.12
CA LEU A 320 -5.12 31.67 -4.63
C LEU A 320 -4.85 31.49 -6.13
N ALA A 321 -4.61 30.27 -6.59
CA ALA A 321 -4.43 29.93 -8.01
C ALA A 321 -5.69 30.15 -8.89
N ARG A 322 -6.87 30.35 -8.29
CA ARG A 322 -8.07 30.79 -9.02
C ARG A 322 -8.19 32.30 -9.06
N THR A 323 -7.85 32.99 -7.97
CA THR A 323 -8.01 34.45 -7.84
C THR A 323 -6.88 35.23 -8.52
N ILE A 324 -5.62 34.78 -8.42
CA ILE A 324 -4.46 35.47 -9.03
C ILE A 324 -4.66 35.69 -10.55
N PRO A 325 -5.12 34.70 -11.36
CA PRO A 325 -5.36 34.93 -12.79
C PRO A 325 -6.52 35.90 -13.11
N LEU A 326 -7.48 36.10 -12.19
CA LEU A 326 -8.58 37.06 -12.37
C LEU A 326 -8.06 38.49 -12.15
N ILE A 327 -7.32 38.71 -11.05
CA ILE A 327 -6.69 40.01 -10.73
C ILE A 327 -5.70 40.40 -11.82
N ARG A 328 -4.90 39.44 -12.32
CA ARG A 328 -3.99 39.68 -13.45
C ARG A 328 -4.73 40.19 -14.70
N ARG A 329 -5.97 39.73 -14.98
CA ARG A 329 -6.83 40.26 -16.06
C ARG A 329 -7.67 41.49 -15.67
N GLY A 330 -7.57 41.99 -14.44
CA GLY A 330 -8.45 43.06 -13.94
C GLY A 330 -9.92 42.68 -13.86
N GLU A 331 -10.22 41.37 -13.78
CA GLU A 331 -11.57 40.83 -13.57
C GLU A 331 -11.97 40.85 -12.08
N GLU A 332 -10.98 40.98 -11.20
CA GLU A 332 -11.06 41.09 -9.74
C GLU A 332 -10.04 42.14 -9.26
N GLU A 333 -10.23 42.70 -8.07
CA GLU A 333 -9.29 43.63 -7.44
C GLU A 333 -8.44 42.93 -6.36
N GLU A 334 -7.28 43.49 -5.97
CA GLU A 334 -6.40 42.87 -4.96
C GLU A 334 -7.04 42.67 -3.58
N GLU A 335 -8.11 43.42 -3.27
CA GLU A 335 -8.91 43.21 -2.06
C GLU A 335 -9.50 41.78 -1.99
N ALA A 336 -9.67 41.08 -3.12
CA ALA A 336 -10.06 39.66 -3.15
C ALA A 336 -8.96 38.74 -2.59
N LEU A 337 -7.67 39.08 -2.73
CA LEU A 337 -6.56 38.37 -2.06
C LEU A 337 -6.50 38.73 -0.58
N ALA A 338 -6.59 40.02 -0.23
CA ALA A 338 -6.67 40.46 1.16
C ALA A 338 -7.82 39.77 1.91
N GLY A 339 -8.99 39.63 1.27
CA GLY A 339 -10.14 38.88 1.78
C GLY A 339 -9.88 37.37 1.92
N ILE A 340 -9.10 36.74 1.04
CA ILE A 340 -8.68 35.35 1.24
C ILE A 340 -7.74 35.24 2.44
N LEU A 341 -6.74 36.11 2.57
CA LEU A 341 -5.67 36.03 3.57
C LEU A 341 -6.17 36.40 4.98
N THR A 342 -6.95 37.46 5.12
CA THR A 342 -7.52 37.91 6.41
C THR A 342 -8.48 36.91 7.03
N ASN A 343 -9.33 36.25 6.22
CA ASN A 343 -10.20 35.16 6.71
C ASN A 343 -9.40 33.99 7.30
N GLN A 344 -8.16 33.75 6.85
CA GLN A 344 -7.31 32.68 7.39
C GLN A 344 -6.60 33.10 8.68
N ARG A 345 -6.29 34.39 8.87
CA ARG A 345 -5.76 34.92 10.15
C ARG A 345 -6.76 34.80 11.31
N GLN A 346 -8.05 34.67 11.01
CA GLN A 346 -9.13 34.44 11.97
C GLN A 346 -9.59 32.97 12.05
N ALA A 347 -8.92 32.05 11.34
CA ALA A 347 -9.31 30.65 11.26
C ALA A 347 -8.58 29.75 12.27
N LEU A 348 -9.15 28.57 12.53
CA LEU A 348 -8.58 27.50 13.36
C LEU A 348 -7.20 27.00 12.87
N PHE A 349 -6.87 27.24 11.59
CA PHE A 349 -5.60 26.87 10.94
C PHE A 349 -4.53 27.98 11.02
N SER A 350 -4.66 28.91 11.96
CA SER A 350 -3.62 29.92 12.25
C SER A 350 -2.49 29.31 13.11
N SER A 351 -1.29 29.90 13.05
CA SER A 351 -0.08 29.29 13.62
C SER A 351 -0.11 29.09 15.15
N GLU A 352 -0.83 29.96 15.88
CA GLU A 352 -0.97 29.90 17.34
C GLU A 352 -1.82 28.69 17.79
N PRO A 353 -3.09 28.50 17.35
CA PRO A 353 -3.84 27.27 17.61
C PRO A 353 -3.13 25.97 17.16
N LEU A 354 -2.52 25.98 15.97
CA LEU A 354 -1.77 24.83 15.46
C LEU A 354 -0.53 24.52 16.32
N GLY A 355 0.13 25.55 16.86
CA GLY A 355 1.25 25.43 17.80
C GLY A 355 0.82 24.87 19.16
N ALA A 356 -0.21 25.47 19.76
CA ALA A 356 -0.72 25.06 21.07
C ALA A 356 -1.18 23.59 21.11
N PHE A 357 -1.75 23.08 20.01
CA PHE A 357 -2.04 21.64 19.88
C PHE A 357 -0.77 20.78 19.92
N LEU A 358 0.25 21.12 19.12
CA LEU A 358 1.49 20.34 19.05
C LEU A 358 2.26 20.37 20.38
N GLU A 359 2.36 21.54 21.02
CA GLU A 359 2.95 21.71 22.37
C GLU A 359 2.23 20.85 23.41
N ASN A 360 0.90 20.80 23.38
CA ASN A 360 0.12 19.97 24.30
C ASN A 360 0.32 18.47 24.07
N ARG A 361 0.54 18.03 22.82
CA ARG A 361 0.92 16.64 22.53
C ARG A 361 2.37 16.33 22.93
N GLU A 362 3.27 17.29 22.85
CA GLU A 362 4.64 17.15 23.36
C GLU A 362 4.66 16.98 24.89
N LYS A 363 3.94 17.83 25.64
CA LYS A 363 3.76 17.69 27.10
C LYS A 363 3.21 16.31 27.50
N GLU A 364 2.16 15.85 26.80
CA GLU A 364 1.55 14.54 27.04
C GLU A 364 2.58 13.41 26.83
N MET A 365 3.31 13.43 25.71
CA MET A 365 4.33 12.43 25.42
C MET A 365 5.52 12.49 26.36
N MET A 366 5.93 13.67 26.83
CA MET A 366 6.96 13.83 27.86
C MET A 366 6.55 13.13 29.16
N LEU A 367 5.30 13.29 29.60
CA LEU A 367 4.76 12.59 30.76
C LEU A 367 4.70 11.07 30.52
N VAL A 368 4.22 10.61 29.36
CA VAL A 368 4.16 9.18 29.00
C VAL A 368 5.54 8.54 28.98
N ASN A 369 6.54 9.19 28.35
CA ASN A 369 7.91 8.70 28.33
C ASN A 369 8.47 8.53 29.75
N SER A 370 8.21 9.47 30.66
CA SER A 370 8.66 9.35 32.06
C SER A 370 8.08 8.12 32.78
N TYR A 371 6.89 7.64 32.38
CA TYR A 371 6.33 6.37 32.87
C TYR A 371 6.91 5.16 32.14
N LEU A 372 7.17 5.23 30.82
CA LEU A 372 7.79 4.15 30.06
C LEU A 372 9.24 3.86 30.53
N ASP A 373 10.00 4.89 30.87
CA ASP A 373 11.35 4.75 31.47
C ASP A 373 11.32 4.11 32.86
N VAL A 374 10.28 4.40 33.65
CA VAL A 374 10.06 3.81 34.98
C VAL A 374 9.56 2.36 34.89
N LEU A 375 8.78 2.01 33.86
CA LEU A 375 8.23 0.67 33.60
C LEU A 375 9.11 -0.16 32.65
N LYS A 376 10.35 0.26 32.42
CA LYS A 376 11.30 -0.32 31.47
C LYS A 376 11.61 -1.79 31.79
N GLY A 377 11.14 -2.69 30.92
CA GLY A 377 11.23 -4.14 31.09
C GLY A 377 9.87 -4.84 31.14
N VAL A 378 8.78 -4.09 31.32
CA VAL A 378 7.40 -4.58 31.14
C VAL A 378 7.03 -4.49 29.65
N GLU A 379 6.30 -5.49 29.15
CA GLU A 379 5.88 -5.55 27.75
C GLU A 379 4.81 -4.50 27.43
N VAL A 380 5.03 -3.68 26.39
CA VAL A 380 4.02 -2.72 25.89
C VAL A 380 3.11 -3.41 24.89
N VAL A 381 1.84 -3.51 25.25
CA VAL A 381 0.74 -4.15 24.52
C VAL A 381 -0.22 -3.04 24.10
N ALA A 382 0.16 -2.33 23.02
CA ALA A 382 -0.26 -0.96 22.74
C ALA A 382 -1.74 -0.79 22.34
N THR A 383 -2.39 -1.85 21.86
CA THR A 383 -3.78 -1.82 21.40
C THR A 383 -4.64 -2.92 22.03
N LYS A 384 -5.95 -2.68 22.11
CA LYS A 384 -6.91 -3.69 22.59
C LYS A 384 -6.74 -5.05 21.89
N LYS A 385 -6.55 -5.07 20.57
CA LYS A 385 -6.36 -6.30 19.78
C LYS A 385 -5.12 -7.10 20.18
N GLU A 386 -4.08 -6.44 20.70
CA GLU A 386 -2.89 -7.11 21.23
C GLU A 386 -3.13 -7.59 22.66
N LEU A 387 -3.88 -6.85 23.47
CA LEU A 387 -4.30 -7.28 24.79
C LEU A 387 -5.23 -8.50 24.72
N ASP A 388 -6.24 -8.47 23.83
CA ASP A 388 -7.13 -9.61 23.53
C ASP A 388 -6.34 -10.88 23.16
N ARG A 389 -5.20 -10.74 22.46
CA ARG A 389 -4.30 -11.87 22.12
C ARG A 389 -3.51 -12.39 23.33
N VAL A 390 -3.12 -11.52 24.26
CA VAL A 390 -2.46 -11.91 25.50
C VAL A 390 -3.44 -12.61 26.44
N LEU A 391 -4.68 -12.11 26.53
CA LEU A 391 -5.77 -12.69 27.32
C LEU A 391 -6.23 -14.04 26.77
N ALA A 392 -6.17 -14.25 25.44
CA ALA A 392 -6.50 -15.52 24.80
C ALA A 392 -5.44 -16.64 24.97
N ASN A 393 -4.38 -16.42 25.76
CA ASN A 393 -3.37 -17.45 26.04
C ASN A 393 -3.80 -18.35 27.22
N PRO A 394 -4.15 -19.63 26.99
CA PRO A 394 -4.68 -20.52 28.04
C PRO A 394 -3.64 -20.96 29.09
N LEU A 395 -2.39 -20.50 28.99
CA LEU A 395 -1.37 -20.68 30.03
C LEU A 395 -1.40 -19.54 31.08
N LEU A 396 -1.98 -18.38 30.75
CA LEU A 396 -2.04 -17.22 31.64
C LEU A 396 -3.35 -17.21 32.42
N LYS A 397 -3.28 -17.61 33.69
CA LYS A 397 -4.39 -17.47 34.64
C LYS A 397 -4.64 -16.02 35.04
N ARG A 398 -3.63 -15.16 34.96
CA ARG A 398 -3.74 -13.75 35.37
C ARG A 398 -2.96 -12.82 34.44
N VAL A 399 -3.58 -11.70 34.09
CA VAL A 399 -2.91 -10.57 33.41
C VAL A 399 -3.18 -9.29 34.19
N ILE A 400 -2.11 -8.55 34.48
CA ILE A 400 -2.16 -7.29 35.23
C ILE A 400 -1.64 -6.19 34.30
N ALA A 401 -2.52 -5.27 33.91
CA ALA A 401 -2.20 -4.25 32.93
C ALA A 401 -2.13 -2.86 33.57
N PHE A 402 -1.00 -2.16 33.41
CA PHE A 402 -0.92 -0.71 33.64
C PHE A 402 -1.49 -0.01 32.40
N VAL A 403 -2.70 0.55 32.52
CA VAL A 403 -3.46 1.09 31.40
C VAL A 403 -3.39 2.61 31.41
N PHE A 404 -2.93 3.21 30.32
CA PHE A 404 -3.11 4.63 30.04
C PHE A 404 -4.53 4.87 29.52
N CYS A 405 -5.36 5.49 30.36
CA CYS A 405 -6.79 5.67 30.14
C CYS A 405 -7.10 6.80 29.13
N SER A 406 -6.36 7.91 29.20
CA SER A 406 -6.69 9.14 28.46
C SER A 406 -5.93 9.34 27.13
N LEU A 407 -5.03 8.43 26.75
CA LEU A 407 -4.25 8.57 25.50
C LEU A 407 -5.10 8.39 24.23
N GLN A 408 -6.20 7.63 24.31
CA GLN A 408 -7.04 7.32 23.16
C GLN A 408 -8.32 8.17 23.05
N ASP A 409 -8.51 9.13 23.97
CA ASP A 409 -9.65 10.06 23.99
C ASP A 409 -9.77 10.83 22.67
N GLU A 410 -10.98 11.19 22.27
CA GLU A 410 -11.19 12.06 21.11
C GLU A 410 -10.58 13.44 21.33
N GLU A 411 -10.07 14.05 20.27
CA GLU A 411 -9.42 15.37 20.30
C GLU A 411 -10.38 16.41 19.69
N PRO A 412 -11.02 17.27 20.51
CA PRO A 412 -12.04 18.20 20.04
C PRO A 412 -11.53 19.13 18.94
N TYR A 413 -10.30 19.61 19.06
CA TYR A 413 -9.70 20.53 18.10
C TYR A 413 -9.52 19.90 16.69
N ILE A 414 -9.18 18.61 16.61
CA ILE A 414 -9.13 17.89 15.32
C ILE A 414 -10.53 17.81 14.69
N SER A 415 -11.57 17.57 15.49
CA SER A 415 -12.96 17.56 15.01
C SER A 415 -13.44 18.95 14.57
N GLU A 416 -12.98 20.04 15.20
CA GLU A 416 -13.26 21.40 14.74
C GLU A 416 -12.57 21.73 13.41
N LEU A 417 -11.31 21.33 13.23
CA LEU A 417 -10.56 21.47 11.97
C LEU A 417 -11.24 20.70 10.81
N GLU A 418 -11.76 19.49 11.07
CA GLU A 418 -12.53 18.71 10.09
C GLU A 418 -13.85 19.37 9.70
N ASN A 419 -14.64 19.83 10.69
CA ASN A 419 -15.90 20.52 10.44
C ASN A 419 -15.68 21.81 9.62
N SER A 420 -14.59 22.55 9.91
CA SER A 420 -14.17 23.73 9.15
C SER A 420 -13.87 23.41 7.68
N LEU A 421 -13.20 22.29 7.39
CA LEU A 421 -12.91 21.86 6.02
C LEU A 421 -14.12 21.23 5.29
N ALA A 422 -15.10 20.69 6.02
CA ALA A 422 -16.31 20.09 5.46
C ALA A 422 -17.37 21.13 5.04
N LEU A 423 -17.47 22.25 5.75
CA LEU A 423 -18.50 23.28 5.56
C LEU A 423 -18.26 24.13 4.29
N LYS A 424 -18.82 23.69 3.15
CA LYS A 424 -18.78 24.38 1.84
C LYS A 424 -19.59 25.71 1.75
N LYS A 425 -19.85 26.40 2.86
CA LYS A 425 -20.50 27.72 2.92
C LYS A 425 -19.86 28.55 4.03
N SER A 426 -19.54 29.81 3.74
CA SER A 426 -19.02 30.75 4.74
C SER A 426 -19.98 30.89 5.92
N PRO A 427 -19.50 30.88 7.17
CA PRO A 427 -20.29 31.33 8.32
C PRO A 427 -20.80 32.75 8.09
N ARG A 428 -22.10 32.99 8.28
CA ARG A 428 -22.70 34.34 8.24
C ARG A 428 -22.71 35.04 9.61
N HIS A 429 -21.96 34.49 10.56
CA HIS A 429 -21.74 35.07 11.89
C HIS A 429 -20.23 35.17 12.12
N GLY A 430 -19.81 36.19 12.86
CA GLY A 430 -18.40 36.48 13.13
C GLY A 430 -17.72 35.40 13.99
N PRO A 431 -16.45 35.61 14.38
CA PRO A 431 -15.70 34.63 15.17
C PRO A 431 -16.49 34.22 16.42
N PRO A 432 -16.63 32.91 16.71
CA PRO A 432 -17.44 32.43 17.81
C PRO A 432 -16.82 32.92 19.14
N ALA A 433 -17.55 33.79 19.84
CA ALA A 433 -17.15 34.37 21.12
C ALA A 433 -17.28 33.36 22.28
N SER A 434 -16.75 32.15 22.10
CA SER A 434 -16.82 31.02 23.04
C SER A 434 -15.59 30.10 23.04
N ALA A 435 -14.49 30.47 22.39
CA ALA A 435 -13.21 29.73 22.49
C ALA A 435 -12.71 29.58 23.95
N ASN A 436 -13.18 30.44 24.86
CA ASN A 436 -12.90 30.39 26.30
C ASN A 436 -13.95 29.60 27.13
N LYS A 437 -14.73 28.69 26.54
CA LYS A 437 -15.61 27.76 27.28
C LYS A 437 -15.60 26.32 26.75
N VAL A 438 -14.40 25.75 26.64
CA VAL A 438 -14.21 24.35 27.07
C VAL A 438 -14.63 24.27 28.56
N PRO A 439 -15.29 23.20 29.04
CA PRO A 439 -15.54 23.04 30.48
C PRO A 439 -14.23 23.03 31.30
N ASP A 440 -14.31 23.36 32.59
CA ASP A 440 -13.16 23.51 33.53
C ASP A 440 -12.33 22.22 33.80
N SER A 441 -12.51 21.17 33.00
CA SER A 441 -11.65 19.98 32.97
C SER A 441 -10.27 20.34 32.42
N LYS A 442 -9.28 20.47 33.31
CA LYS A 442 -7.86 20.57 32.94
C LYS A 442 -7.42 19.34 32.15
N LEU A 443 -6.47 19.54 31.25
CA LEU A 443 -5.79 18.46 30.54
C LEU A 443 -5.21 17.46 31.55
N TRP A 444 -5.40 16.16 31.33
CA TRP A 444 -5.07 15.12 32.32
C TRP A 444 -3.59 15.11 32.71
N PHE A 445 -2.71 15.51 31.78
CA PHE A 445 -1.26 15.64 31.96
C PHE A 445 -0.81 16.99 32.57
N GLU A 446 -1.74 17.91 32.85
CA GLU A 446 -1.50 19.14 33.61
C GLU A 446 -2.22 19.14 34.98
N ASP A 447 -3.18 18.23 35.21
CA ASP A 447 -3.86 18.08 36.50
C ASP A 447 -2.96 17.39 37.55
N ARG A 448 -2.53 18.15 38.55
CA ARG A 448 -1.67 17.66 39.64
C ARG A 448 -2.26 16.50 40.44
N GLY A 449 -3.59 16.40 40.54
CA GLY A 449 -4.26 15.30 41.24
C GLY A 449 -4.20 14.01 40.44
N VAL A 450 -4.48 14.07 39.13
CA VAL A 450 -4.30 12.95 38.19
C VAL A 450 -2.86 12.47 38.19
N ILE A 451 -1.89 13.38 37.98
CA ILE A 451 -0.45 13.07 37.93
C ILE A 451 0.01 12.40 39.24
N GLN A 452 -0.43 12.90 40.40
CA GLN A 452 -0.02 12.33 41.69
C GLN A 452 -0.63 10.94 41.94
N ARG A 453 -1.88 10.68 41.52
CA ARG A 453 -2.47 9.32 41.56
C ARG A 453 -1.74 8.38 40.62
N ALA A 454 -1.50 8.79 39.39
CA ALA A 454 -0.77 8.02 38.38
C ALA A 454 0.64 7.63 38.86
N ARG A 455 1.34 8.55 39.53
CA ARG A 455 2.65 8.28 40.16
C ARG A 455 2.58 7.31 41.34
N GLY A 456 1.46 7.28 42.07
CA GLY A 456 1.18 6.28 43.10
C GLY A 456 0.97 4.89 42.49
N MET A 457 0.09 4.80 41.49
CA MET A 457 -0.20 3.56 40.74
C MET A 457 1.06 2.98 40.09
N ALA A 458 1.88 3.78 39.41
CA ALA A 458 3.10 3.29 38.76
C ALA A 458 4.10 2.66 39.76
N LYS A 459 4.26 3.26 40.95
CA LYS A 459 5.06 2.68 42.04
C LYS A 459 4.47 1.37 42.56
N ALA A 460 3.15 1.32 42.76
CA ALA A 460 2.49 0.15 43.27
C ALA A 460 2.51 -1.02 42.27
N PHE A 461 2.36 -0.72 40.97
CA PHE A 461 2.49 -1.68 39.87
C PHE A 461 3.91 -2.27 39.77
N LEU A 462 4.96 -1.45 39.93
CA LEU A 462 6.34 -1.95 40.03
C LEU A 462 6.54 -2.90 41.22
N GLY A 463 5.85 -2.65 42.34
CA GLY A 463 5.82 -3.56 43.50
C GLY A 463 5.22 -4.95 43.19
N LEU A 464 4.52 -5.12 42.07
CA LEU A 464 3.97 -6.40 41.60
C LEU A 464 4.95 -7.20 40.74
N ALA A 465 6.11 -6.66 40.36
CA ALA A 465 7.09 -7.37 39.53
C ALA A 465 7.51 -8.77 40.07
N PRO A 466 7.61 -9.00 41.41
CA PRO A 466 7.86 -10.35 41.96
C PRO A 466 6.72 -11.37 41.77
N LEU A 467 5.55 -10.94 41.28
CA LEU A 467 4.43 -11.82 40.92
C LEU A 467 4.48 -12.30 39.47
N ALA A 468 5.45 -11.85 38.67
CA ALA A 468 5.64 -12.34 37.30
C ALA A 468 6.03 -13.83 37.31
N SER A 469 5.24 -14.66 36.61
CA SER A 469 5.38 -16.11 36.57
C SER A 469 5.02 -16.65 35.17
N GLU A 470 5.08 -17.97 34.98
CA GLU A 470 4.58 -18.61 33.74
C GLU A 470 3.06 -18.45 33.56
N ASP A 471 2.30 -18.20 34.66
CA ASP A 471 0.84 -18.06 34.65
C ASP A 471 0.31 -16.65 35.01
N THR A 472 1.18 -15.72 35.38
CA THR A 472 0.85 -14.32 35.70
C THR A 472 1.74 -13.36 34.92
N LYS A 473 1.14 -12.59 34.01
CA LYS A 473 1.86 -11.63 33.14
C LYS A 473 1.54 -10.17 33.50
N LEU A 474 2.57 -9.32 33.57
CA LEU A 474 2.44 -7.87 33.67
C LEU A 474 2.62 -7.24 32.28
N VAL A 475 1.77 -6.26 31.95
CA VAL A 475 1.81 -5.52 30.66
C VAL A 475 1.54 -4.03 30.85
N VAL A 476 1.99 -3.20 29.92
CA VAL A 476 1.58 -1.78 29.78
C VAL A 476 0.66 -1.67 28.57
N SER A 477 -0.47 -0.97 28.67
CA SER A 477 -1.42 -0.80 27.57
C SER A 477 -2.02 0.61 27.53
N ALA A 478 -2.84 0.89 26.52
CA ALA A 478 -3.63 2.10 26.41
C ALA A 478 -5.04 1.74 25.91
N LEU A 479 -6.07 2.13 26.64
CA LEU A 479 -7.49 1.87 26.36
C LEU A 479 -8.28 3.10 26.83
N PRO A 480 -9.27 3.61 26.06
CA PRO A 480 -10.06 4.75 26.50
C PRO A 480 -10.94 4.39 27.71
N ASP A 481 -10.80 5.15 28.79
CA ASP A 481 -11.58 5.01 30.04
C ASP A 481 -11.79 6.39 30.68
N GLN A 482 -13.05 6.80 30.80
CA GLN A 482 -13.45 8.12 31.33
C GLN A 482 -13.65 8.12 32.85
N ASP A 483 -13.87 6.96 33.47
CA ASP A 483 -14.07 6.84 34.91
C ASP A 483 -12.72 6.94 35.67
N HIS A 484 -11.61 6.57 34.99
CA HIS A 484 -10.27 6.53 35.55
C HIS A 484 -9.27 7.44 34.80
N PRO A 485 -9.46 8.77 34.79
CA PRO A 485 -8.67 9.69 33.97
C PRO A 485 -7.16 9.64 34.26
N GLY A 486 -6.36 9.65 33.20
CA GLY A 486 -4.90 9.49 33.24
C GLY A 486 -4.47 8.03 33.06
N VAL A 487 -4.34 7.28 34.17
CA VAL A 487 -3.94 5.86 34.18
C VAL A 487 -4.73 5.07 35.23
N SER A 488 -4.79 3.76 35.05
CA SER A 488 -5.29 2.80 36.05
C SER A 488 -4.55 1.47 35.98
N ILE A 489 -4.83 0.56 36.92
CA ILE A 489 -4.35 -0.84 36.89
C ILE A 489 -5.55 -1.77 36.71
N TYR A 490 -5.57 -2.50 35.60
CA TYR A 490 -6.60 -3.48 35.29
C TYR A 490 -6.13 -4.88 35.72
N LEU A 491 -7.06 -5.68 36.23
CA LEU A 491 -6.86 -7.09 36.57
C LEU A 491 -7.76 -7.97 35.71
N TYR A 492 -7.15 -8.95 35.05
CA TYR A 492 -7.84 -10.03 34.35
C TYR A 492 -7.49 -11.36 35.00
N GLU A 493 -8.46 -12.24 35.20
CA GLU A 493 -8.29 -13.60 35.73
C GLU A 493 -9.02 -14.60 34.82
N GLU A 494 -8.36 -15.69 34.41
CA GLU A 494 -8.81 -16.67 33.40
C GLU A 494 -9.26 -16.03 32.06
N GLY A 495 -8.62 -14.92 31.68
CA GLY A 495 -8.90 -14.14 30.47
C GLY A 495 -9.99 -13.06 30.62
N GLU A 496 -10.83 -13.15 31.64
CA GLU A 496 -11.95 -12.22 31.87
C GLU A 496 -11.56 -10.99 32.70
N LEU A 497 -12.22 -9.85 32.47
CA LEU A 497 -11.95 -8.59 33.19
C LEU A 497 -12.58 -8.61 34.59
N VAL A 498 -11.74 -8.50 35.62
CA VAL A 498 -12.12 -8.63 37.03
C VAL A 498 -12.11 -7.29 37.78
N SER A 499 -11.27 -6.34 37.38
CA SER A 499 -11.26 -4.98 37.92
C SER A 499 -10.59 -4.01 36.95
N THR A 500 -11.14 -2.79 36.84
CA THR A 500 -10.55 -1.65 36.11
C THR A 500 -9.83 -0.64 37.02
N SER A 501 -9.92 -0.82 38.34
CA SER A 501 -9.48 0.13 39.37
C SER A 501 -8.78 -0.58 40.53
N LEU A 502 -7.85 -1.48 40.19
CA LEU A 502 -7.09 -2.19 41.20
C LEU A 502 -6.10 -1.25 41.89
N GLU A 503 -6.26 -1.05 43.19
CA GLU A 503 -5.27 -0.36 44.03
C GLU A 503 -4.42 -1.37 44.84
N PRO A 504 -3.33 -1.92 44.26
CA PRO A 504 -2.39 -2.73 45.04
C PRO A 504 -1.69 -1.85 46.09
N PRO A 505 -1.50 -2.34 47.33
CA PRO A 505 -0.83 -1.56 48.37
C PRO A 505 0.66 -1.41 48.09
N SER A 506 1.19 -0.19 48.26
CA SER A 506 2.63 0.07 48.12
C SER A 506 3.45 -0.51 49.29
N LYS A 507 4.78 -0.43 49.19
CA LYS A 507 5.70 -0.70 50.31
C LYS A 507 5.27 0.09 51.58
N PRO A 508 5.06 -0.57 52.74
CA PRO A 508 4.73 0.13 53.99
C PRO A 508 5.93 0.86 54.61
N PHE A 509 5.65 1.81 55.51
CA PHE A 509 6.68 2.39 56.38
C PHE A 509 7.19 1.37 57.41
N PRO A 510 8.43 1.49 57.93
CA PRO A 510 8.93 0.64 59.01
C PRO A 510 7.98 0.58 60.23
N PRO A 511 7.89 -0.57 60.93
CA PRO A 511 6.98 -0.72 62.05
C PRO A 511 7.45 0.12 63.25
N GLY A 512 6.51 0.80 63.90
CA GLY A 512 6.73 1.36 65.24
C GLY A 512 6.76 0.25 66.29
N MET A 513 7.34 0.54 67.45
CA MET A 513 7.42 -0.38 68.58
C MET A 513 6.50 0.09 69.70
N GLY A 514 5.71 -0.83 70.24
CA GLY A 514 4.88 -0.66 71.43
C GLY A 514 5.52 -1.36 72.63
N GLU A 515 4.70 -2.10 73.37
CA GLU A 515 5.15 -2.89 74.54
C GLU A 515 6.12 -4.03 74.16
N ILE A 516 7.08 -4.30 75.03
CA ILE A 516 8.11 -5.34 74.87
C ILE A 516 8.13 -6.18 76.15
N SER A 517 7.96 -7.50 76.02
CA SER A 517 8.08 -8.46 77.12
C SER A 517 9.40 -9.26 77.02
N HIS A 518 9.50 -10.35 77.78
CA HIS A 518 10.61 -11.30 77.66
C HIS A 518 10.44 -12.26 76.48
N ASP A 519 9.22 -12.44 75.97
CA ASP A 519 8.85 -13.43 74.95
C ASP A 519 8.11 -12.82 73.75
N ALA A 520 7.86 -11.51 73.75
CA ALA A 520 7.05 -10.84 72.75
C ALA A 520 7.43 -9.37 72.51
N VAL A 521 7.08 -8.87 71.32
CA VAL A 521 7.20 -7.45 70.93
C VAL A 521 5.91 -7.03 70.21
N GLN A 522 5.31 -5.94 70.66
CA GLN A 522 4.18 -5.30 69.99
C GLN A 522 4.68 -4.37 68.89
N LEU A 523 4.22 -4.60 67.66
CA LEU A 523 4.44 -3.75 66.50
C LEU A 523 3.25 -2.82 66.30
N ILE A 524 3.52 -1.60 65.86
CA ILE A 524 2.54 -0.58 65.47
C ILE A 524 2.72 -0.34 63.96
N PHE A 525 1.71 -0.68 63.17
CA PHE A 525 1.74 -0.53 61.72
C PHE A 525 1.35 0.89 61.31
N LYS A 526 1.84 1.31 60.14
CA LYS A 526 1.37 2.53 59.49
C LYS A 526 0.85 2.16 58.09
N PRO A 527 -0.33 2.66 57.68
CA PRO A 527 -0.86 2.37 56.36
C PRO A 527 0.14 2.67 55.23
N ALA A 528 0.06 1.89 54.16
CA ALA A 528 0.89 2.09 52.98
C ALA A 528 0.56 3.46 52.32
N PRO A 529 1.56 4.22 51.81
CA PRO A 529 1.33 5.51 51.14
C PRO A 529 0.37 5.50 49.94
N PHE A 530 0.08 4.34 49.37
CA PHE A 530 -0.89 4.14 48.30
C PHE A 530 -1.55 2.75 48.42
N GLY A 531 -2.79 2.62 47.94
CA GLY A 531 -3.55 1.36 47.91
C GLY A 531 -4.09 0.91 49.27
N GLU A 532 -4.39 1.85 50.17
CA GLU A 532 -4.80 1.55 51.54
C GLU A 532 -6.18 0.84 51.63
N GLY A 533 -7.06 1.08 50.65
CA GLY A 533 -8.34 0.38 50.52
C GLY A 533 -8.19 -1.08 50.06
N GLY A 534 -7.06 -1.43 49.43
CA GLY A 534 -6.74 -2.78 48.99
C GLY A 534 -6.13 -3.69 50.06
N ILE A 535 -5.90 -3.18 51.28
CA ILE A 535 -5.23 -3.92 52.37
C ILE A 535 -6.24 -4.78 53.14
N SER A 536 -6.06 -6.11 53.11
CA SER A 536 -6.80 -7.07 53.95
C SER A 536 -6.09 -7.42 55.26
N GLY A 537 -4.76 -7.25 55.32
CA GLY A 537 -3.95 -7.51 56.52
C GLY A 537 -2.46 -7.24 56.28
N TYR A 538 -1.59 -7.83 57.10
CA TYR A 538 -0.14 -7.65 57.01
C TYR A 538 0.59 -8.99 57.15
N ARG A 539 1.70 -9.16 56.42
CA ARG A 539 2.68 -10.23 56.60
C ARG A 539 3.89 -9.66 57.32
N ILE A 540 4.06 -10.04 58.57
CA ILE A 540 5.13 -9.60 59.46
C ILE A 540 6.29 -10.58 59.33
N GLU A 541 7.52 -10.07 59.29
CA GLU A 541 8.74 -10.87 59.25
C GLU A 541 9.70 -10.42 60.35
N SER A 542 10.18 -11.37 61.16
CA SER A 542 11.14 -11.13 62.25
C SER A 542 12.42 -11.95 62.05
N ARG A 543 13.57 -11.42 62.48
CA ARG A 543 14.85 -12.14 62.52
C ARG A 543 15.64 -11.79 63.77
N ILE A 544 16.50 -12.71 64.22
CA ILE A 544 17.53 -12.39 65.22
C ILE A 544 18.65 -11.60 64.53
N VAL A 545 19.15 -10.54 65.18
CA VAL A 545 20.26 -9.74 64.64
C VAL A 545 21.51 -10.61 64.46
N GLY A 546 22.10 -10.59 63.27
CA GLY A 546 23.22 -11.45 62.88
C GLY A 546 22.81 -12.79 62.24
N GLN A 547 21.52 -13.14 62.20
CA GLN A 547 21.02 -14.29 61.45
C GLN A 547 20.43 -13.87 60.09
N GLY A 548 20.61 -14.71 59.07
CA GLY A 548 20.16 -14.42 57.70
C GLY A 548 18.69 -14.75 57.42
N SER A 549 18.08 -15.66 58.20
CA SER A 549 16.72 -16.15 57.99
C SER A 549 15.66 -15.30 58.70
N TRP A 550 14.60 -14.95 57.98
CA TRP A 550 13.39 -14.33 58.52
C TRP A 550 12.33 -15.42 58.83
N MET A 551 11.61 -15.25 59.94
CA MET A 551 10.39 -16.00 60.27
C MET A 551 9.17 -15.13 59.96
N ALA A 552 8.11 -15.68 59.37
CA ALA A 552 6.95 -14.91 58.89
C ALA A 552 5.63 -15.30 59.58
N VAL A 553 4.80 -14.31 59.92
CA VAL A 553 3.46 -14.46 60.50
C VAL A 553 2.51 -13.48 59.82
N ASN A 554 1.29 -13.93 59.46
CA ASN A 554 0.27 -13.07 58.87
C ASN A 554 -0.74 -12.61 59.93
N THR A 555 -1.23 -11.37 59.84
CA THR A 555 -2.38 -10.90 60.63
C THR A 555 -3.69 -11.41 60.02
N PRO A 556 -4.75 -11.62 60.84
CA PRO A 556 -6.06 -12.05 60.33
C PRO A 556 -6.84 -10.92 59.65
N ASN A 557 -6.46 -9.66 59.88
CA ASN A 557 -7.15 -8.46 59.43
C ASN A 557 -6.21 -7.23 59.37
N LYS A 558 -6.71 -6.10 58.86
CA LYS A 558 -6.07 -4.77 58.84
C LYS A 558 -6.18 -4.09 60.21
N GLN A 559 -5.49 -4.64 61.21
CA GLN A 559 -5.34 -4.06 62.55
C GLN A 559 -4.16 -3.06 62.63
N GLU A 560 -4.23 -2.08 63.52
CA GLU A 560 -3.19 -1.05 63.68
C GLU A 560 -1.97 -1.55 64.49
N THR A 561 -2.14 -2.55 65.35
CA THR A 561 -1.07 -3.14 66.16
C THR A 561 -1.12 -4.67 66.14
N PHE A 562 0.01 -5.33 66.41
CA PHE A 562 0.07 -6.78 66.62
C PHE A 562 1.25 -7.18 67.49
N THR A 563 1.01 -8.09 68.44
CA THR A 563 2.05 -8.63 69.32
C THR A 563 2.64 -9.92 68.72
N VAL A 564 3.91 -9.86 68.31
CA VAL A 564 4.68 -11.03 67.87
C VAL A 564 5.19 -11.75 69.11
N THR A 565 4.66 -12.94 69.39
CA THR A 565 4.97 -13.78 70.56
C THR A 565 5.94 -14.94 70.22
N GLY A 566 6.43 -15.65 71.24
CA GLY A 566 7.33 -16.81 71.05
C GLY A 566 8.78 -16.42 70.72
N LEU A 567 9.15 -15.17 70.98
CA LEU A 567 10.52 -14.67 70.87
C LEU A 567 11.38 -15.20 72.02
N ARG A 568 12.70 -15.23 71.83
CA ARG A 568 13.65 -15.63 72.87
C ARG A 568 13.90 -14.46 73.82
N PRO A 569 13.97 -14.67 75.15
CA PRO A 569 14.41 -13.65 76.11
C PRO A 569 15.81 -13.12 75.84
N GLN A 570 16.05 -11.88 76.28
CA GLN A 570 17.35 -11.20 76.21
C GLN A 570 18.01 -11.25 74.81
N THR A 571 17.21 -11.30 73.74
CA THR A 571 17.66 -11.51 72.36
C THR A 571 17.25 -10.34 71.49
N THR A 572 18.18 -9.81 70.69
CA THR A 572 17.91 -8.68 69.80
C THR A 572 17.31 -9.15 68.48
N TYR A 573 16.11 -8.66 68.18
CA TYR A 573 15.36 -8.89 66.95
C TYR A 573 15.34 -7.65 66.04
N GLN A 574 15.05 -7.90 64.76
CA GLN A 574 14.66 -6.90 63.78
C GLN A 574 13.37 -7.34 63.10
N PHE A 575 12.53 -6.36 62.76
CA PHE A 575 11.20 -6.60 62.19
C PHE A 575 11.00 -5.81 60.90
N ARG A 576 10.19 -6.36 60.00
CA ARG A 576 9.63 -5.67 58.82
C ARG A 576 8.25 -6.25 58.51
N TYR A 577 7.46 -5.60 57.66
CA TYR A 577 6.16 -6.16 57.25
C TYR A 577 5.74 -5.70 55.85
N ALA A 578 5.05 -6.58 55.14
CA ALA A 578 4.36 -6.28 53.89
C ALA A 578 2.86 -6.12 54.12
N ALA A 579 2.18 -5.32 53.28
CA ALA A 579 0.72 -5.26 53.27
C ALA A 579 0.17 -6.39 52.41
N LEU A 580 -0.79 -7.15 52.93
CA LEU A 580 -1.53 -8.17 52.18
C LEU A 580 -2.72 -7.50 51.48
N GLY A 581 -2.83 -7.71 50.17
CA GLY A 581 -3.99 -7.31 49.36
C GLY A 581 -4.42 -8.40 48.39
N ARG A 582 -5.35 -8.10 47.48
CA ARG A 582 -5.97 -9.10 46.57
C ARG A 582 -4.96 -9.93 45.75
N LEU A 583 -3.80 -9.36 45.41
CA LEU A 583 -2.77 -10.04 44.62
C LEU A 583 -1.72 -10.80 45.47
N GLY A 584 -1.73 -10.66 46.79
CA GLY A 584 -0.70 -11.17 47.70
C GLY A 584 -0.05 -10.07 48.55
N PRO A 585 1.13 -10.34 49.15
CA PRO A 585 1.90 -9.34 49.89
C PRO A 585 2.58 -8.33 48.95
N SER A 586 2.65 -7.07 49.38
CA SER A 586 3.51 -6.04 48.77
C SER A 586 5.00 -6.27 49.09
N GLU A 587 5.87 -5.38 48.60
CA GLU A 587 7.24 -5.30 49.11
C GLU A 587 7.21 -5.05 50.64
N SER A 588 8.02 -5.79 51.39
CA SER A 588 8.16 -5.55 52.83
C SER A 588 8.74 -4.17 53.11
N SER A 589 8.31 -3.56 54.23
CA SER A 589 8.89 -2.33 54.76
C SER A 589 10.42 -2.42 54.87
N ASP A 590 11.07 -1.26 54.94
CA ASP A 590 12.45 -1.24 55.44
C ASP A 590 12.49 -1.75 56.88
N VAL A 591 13.66 -2.25 57.28
CA VAL A 591 13.84 -2.99 58.54
C VAL A 591 13.83 -2.01 59.72
N SER A 592 13.19 -2.42 60.81
CA SER A 592 13.18 -1.68 62.07
C SER A 592 14.57 -1.49 62.66
N ASP A 593 14.68 -0.51 63.57
CA ASP A 593 15.76 -0.50 64.54
C ASP A 593 15.81 -1.83 65.33
N PRO A 594 16.99 -2.26 65.80
CA PRO A 594 17.13 -3.47 66.61
C PRO A 594 16.42 -3.33 67.98
N VAL A 595 15.60 -4.32 68.33
CA VAL A 595 14.84 -4.36 69.60
C VAL A 595 15.23 -5.59 70.41
N ALA A 596 15.68 -5.40 71.65
CA ALA A 596 15.97 -6.51 72.56
C ALA A 596 14.74 -6.84 73.41
N THR A 597 14.39 -8.12 73.48
CA THR A 597 13.42 -8.65 74.47
C THR A 597 13.98 -8.54 75.89
N LEU A 598 13.09 -8.42 76.87
CA LEU A 598 13.46 -8.38 78.29
C LEU A 598 14.05 -9.72 78.77
N PRO A 599 14.80 -9.74 79.88
CA PRO A 599 15.18 -10.98 80.56
C PRO A 599 13.96 -11.65 81.21
N LEU A 600 14.05 -12.97 81.44
CA LEU A 600 13.09 -13.71 82.27
C LEU A 600 13.16 -13.23 83.72
N GLY A 601 12.01 -12.80 84.27
CA GLY A 601 11.86 -12.52 85.70
C GLY A 601 11.74 -13.81 86.52
N SER A 602 12.23 -13.78 87.76
CA SER A 602 12.00 -14.85 88.74
C SER A 602 10.54 -14.87 89.21
N PRO A 603 9.95 -16.05 89.49
CA PRO A 603 8.56 -16.14 89.95
C PRO A 603 8.39 -15.52 91.35
N GLY A 604 7.29 -14.80 91.55
CA GLY A 604 6.84 -14.26 92.84
C GLY A 604 5.52 -14.86 93.28
N GLU A 605 5.33 -14.99 94.60
CA GLU A 605 4.10 -15.50 95.23
C GLU A 605 3.00 -14.41 95.37
N PRO A 606 1.75 -14.78 95.71
CA PRO A 606 0.58 -13.93 95.43
C PRO A 606 0.17 -12.95 96.54
N GLU A 607 -0.51 -11.87 96.13
CA GLU A 607 -1.34 -11.03 97.02
C GLU A 607 -2.75 -10.81 96.44
N ASN A 608 -3.73 -10.73 97.33
CA ASN A 608 -5.18 -10.59 97.09
C ASN A 608 -5.87 -10.44 98.48
N PRO A 609 -7.03 -9.77 98.67
CA PRO A 609 -7.82 -8.89 97.79
C PRO A 609 -8.01 -7.46 98.37
N GLU A 610 -8.71 -6.57 97.65
CA GLU A 610 -9.87 -5.81 98.21
C GLU A 610 -10.73 -5.14 97.10
N GLY A 611 -11.95 -4.70 97.45
CA GLY A 611 -13.08 -4.37 96.55
C GLY A 611 -12.88 -3.25 95.51
N VAL A 612 -13.86 -2.94 94.64
CA VAL A 612 -15.32 -2.84 94.88
C VAL A 612 -16.13 -3.00 93.57
N HIS A 613 -17.29 -3.67 93.64
CA HIS A 613 -18.59 -3.54 92.90
C HIS A 613 -18.66 -2.76 91.54
N HIS A 614 -19.50 -3.11 90.54
CA HIS A 614 -20.78 -3.86 90.55
C HIS A 614 -21.20 -4.36 89.13
N ALA A 615 -22.17 -5.29 89.11
CA ALA A 615 -23.14 -5.61 88.03
C ALA A 615 -22.75 -6.56 86.87
N ILE A 616 -23.70 -7.46 86.57
CA ILE A 616 -23.68 -8.67 85.71
C ILE A 616 -25.11 -8.79 85.11
N PRO A 617 -25.31 -9.12 83.82
CA PRO A 617 -25.66 -10.50 83.46
C PRO A 617 -24.94 -11.08 82.19
N PRO A 618 -24.80 -12.42 82.07
CA PRO A 618 -23.82 -13.04 81.17
C PRO A 618 -24.44 -13.84 80.00
N THR A 619 -23.57 -14.34 79.12
CA THR A 619 -23.85 -15.48 78.22
C THR A 619 -23.00 -16.68 78.67
N CYS A 620 -23.54 -17.91 78.57
CA CYS A 620 -22.88 -19.12 79.08
C CYS A 620 -22.00 -19.84 78.03
N GLN A 621 -21.22 -20.81 78.51
CA GLN A 621 -20.32 -21.65 77.73
C GLN A 621 -21.03 -22.70 76.85
N GLU A 622 -20.22 -23.35 76.01
CA GLU A 622 -20.51 -24.54 75.22
C GLU A 622 -21.08 -25.71 76.05
N VAL A 623 -21.82 -26.62 75.38
CA VAL A 623 -21.52 -28.06 75.33
C VAL A 623 -22.31 -28.67 74.15
N SER A 624 -21.74 -29.68 73.48
CA SER A 624 -22.38 -30.41 72.38
C SER A 624 -23.23 -31.59 72.86
N LEU A 625 -24.26 -31.99 72.10
CA LEU A 625 -24.45 -33.35 71.53
C LEU A 625 -25.90 -33.64 71.05
N ALA A 626 -25.99 -34.49 70.02
CA ALA A 626 -27.11 -35.38 69.63
C ALA A 626 -28.50 -34.81 69.23
N GLY A 627 -29.12 -35.48 68.24
CA GLY A 627 -30.58 -35.51 68.05
C GLY A 627 -31.25 -36.60 68.91
N PRO A 628 -32.55 -36.95 68.73
CA PRO A 628 -33.08 -37.33 67.41
C PRO A 628 -34.57 -36.97 67.11
N ASP A 629 -35.01 -37.35 65.90
CA ASP A 629 -36.33 -37.87 65.51
C ASP A 629 -37.68 -37.20 65.93
N SER A 630 -38.24 -36.48 64.95
CA SER A 630 -39.47 -36.88 64.21
C SER A 630 -40.87 -36.33 64.58
N SER A 631 -41.73 -36.34 63.54
CA SER A 631 -43.20 -36.19 63.50
C SER A 631 -43.80 -34.77 63.69
N GLY A 632 -44.92 -34.47 62.99
CA GLY A 632 -45.72 -33.25 63.23
C GLY A 632 -46.14 -32.39 62.01
N GLN A 633 -46.80 -32.97 60.99
CA GLN A 633 -47.62 -32.21 60.01
C GLN A 633 -49.01 -31.85 60.61
N PRO A 634 -49.90 -31.05 59.96
CA PRO A 634 -49.88 -30.43 58.62
C PRO A 634 -49.94 -28.87 58.71
N SER A 635 -50.30 -28.02 57.74
CA SER A 635 -50.77 -28.07 56.32
C SER A 635 -50.51 -26.67 55.69
N GLY A 636 -50.50 -26.44 54.37
CA GLY A 636 -50.65 -27.34 53.21
C GLY A 636 -50.36 -26.57 51.89
N PRO A 637 -50.06 -27.23 50.76
CA PRO A 637 -49.53 -26.58 49.56
C PRO A 637 -50.54 -26.40 48.41
N GLY A 638 -50.29 -25.40 47.55
CA GLY A 638 -50.88 -25.30 46.21
C GLY A 638 -49.80 -25.45 45.14
N LYS A 639 -49.95 -26.43 44.24
CA LYS A 639 -49.18 -26.58 43.00
C LYS A 639 -50.10 -26.42 41.80
N ALA A 640 -49.53 -26.11 40.64
CA ALA A 640 -50.21 -26.29 39.36
C ALA A 640 -50.01 -27.72 38.83
N GLU A 641 -51.12 -28.32 38.41
CA GLU A 641 -51.25 -29.44 37.47
C GLU A 641 -51.22 -28.85 36.03
N GLU A 642 -50.99 -29.55 34.91
CA GLU A 642 -50.56 -30.92 34.56
C GLU A 642 -50.00 -30.86 33.09
N GLU A 643 -49.54 -31.89 32.36
CA GLU A 643 -49.56 -33.37 32.52
C GLU A 643 -48.33 -34.03 31.82
N ASN A 644 -47.95 -35.24 32.29
CA ASN A 644 -47.52 -36.48 31.60
C ASN A 644 -47.02 -36.49 30.10
N ARG A 645 -46.15 -37.41 29.60
CA ARG A 645 -45.47 -38.62 30.16
C ARG A 645 -44.25 -39.07 29.31
N LYS A 646 -43.38 -39.90 29.89
CA LYS A 646 -42.39 -40.83 29.26
C LYS A 646 -42.88 -42.30 29.50
N PRO A 647 -42.27 -43.44 29.03
CA PRO A 647 -40.89 -43.65 28.55
C PRO A 647 -40.60 -44.73 27.44
N SER A 648 -39.31 -44.87 27.08
CA SER A 648 -38.49 -46.07 26.76
C SER A 648 -38.90 -47.24 25.80
N GLN A 649 -37.93 -47.55 24.90
CA GLN A 649 -37.40 -48.86 24.44
C GLN A 649 -38.02 -49.69 23.28
N GLU A 650 -37.10 -50.15 22.41
CA GLU A 650 -36.97 -51.43 21.63
C GLU A 650 -38.10 -51.96 20.71
N GLY A 651 -37.76 -52.44 19.50
CA GLY A 651 -38.72 -53.16 18.62
C GLY A 651 -38.41 -53.36 17.13
N ASP A 652 -37.37 -54.13 16.79
CA ASP A 652 -37.26 -55.19 15.73
C ASP A 652 -37.97 -55.13 14.32
N ARG A 653 -37.26 -55.63 13.27
CA ARG A 653 -37.71 -56.05 11.89
C ARG A 653 -38.04 -54.94 10.85
N ALA A 654 -37.70 -54.99 9.55
CA ALA A 654 -37.61 -56.04 8.49
C ALA A 654 -38.98 -56.49 7.92
N ALA A 655 -39.27 -56.53 6.61
CA ALA A 655 -38.57 -56.13 5.36
C ALA A 655 -39.66 -55.95 4.23
N GLU A 656 -39.51 -56.03 2.88
CA GLU A 656 -38.43 -56.47 1.97
C GLU A 656 -38.66 -56.06 0.47
N GLN A 657 -37.55 -55.84 -0.28
CA GLN A 657 -37.31 -56.04 -1.75
C GLN A 657 -38.09 -55.33 -2.90
N ASP A 658 -37.45 -55.38 -4.08
CA ASP A 658 -37.87 -55.14 -5.50
C ASP A 658 -38.33 -53.74 -5.99
N GLY A 659 -38.06 -53.35 -7.26
CA GLY A 659 -37.28 -54.01 -8.31
C GLY A 659 -37.10 -53.18 -9.61
N LYS A 660 -35.96 -53.36 -10.31
CA LYS A 660 -35.74 -52.93 -11.72
C LYS A 660 -36.49 -53.91 -12.67
N PRO A 661 -36.86 -53.61 -13.96
CA PRO A 661 -35.88 -53.12 -14.98
C PRO A 661 -36.35 -52.49 -16.34
N VAL A 662 -35.35 -52.06 -17.15
CA VAL A 662 -35.18 -52.35 -18.62
C VAL A 662 -35.88 -51.55 -19.78
N ARG A 663 -35.00 -51.06 -20.69
CA ARG A 663 -35.06 -50.92 -22.18
C ARG A 663 -36.04 -49.98 -22.94
N SER A 664 -35.47 -48.88 -23.43
CA SER A 664 -35.17 -48.54 -24.86
C SER A 664 -36.17 -48.84 -26.01
N LYS A 665 -36.50 -47.80 -26.79
CA LYS A 665 -36.72 -47.72 -28.27
C LYS A 665 -36.84 -46.22 -28.66
N GLY A 666 -36.57 -45.75 -29.89
CA GLY A 666 -35.99 -46.43 -31.06
C GLY A 666 -36.62 -46.04 -32.43
N ALA A 667 -36.55 -44.77 -32.84
CA ALA A 667 -37.02 -44.20 -34.13
C ALA A 667 -36.37 -42.80 -34.34
N VAL A 668 -36.00 -42.23 -35.50
CA VAL A 668 -35.98 -42.62 -36.95
C VAL A 668 -37.37 -42.71 -37.60
N CYS A 669 -37.79 -41.91 -38.60
CA CYS A 669 -37.17 -40.85 -39.43
C CYS A 669 -38.31 -39.84 -39.89
N ALA A 670 -38.26 -38.89 -40.85
CA ALA A 670 -37.33 -38.42 -41.91
C ALA A 670 -37.68 -36.96 -42.39
N SER A 671 -36.83 -36.40 -43.28
CA SER A 671 -37.11 -35.52 -44.46
C SER A 671 -38.06 -34.29 -44.41
N CYS A 672 -37.57 -33.18 -45.00
CA CYS A 672 -38.25 -32.16 -45.86
C CYS A 672 -39.59 -31.52 -45.39
N GLU A 673 -39.90 -30.23 -45.63
CA GLU A 673 -39.35 -29.27 -46.60
C GLU A 673 -39.56 -27.79 -46.16
N ARG A 674 -39.41 -26.80 -47.06
CA ARG A 674 -39.47 -25.36 -46.75
C ARG A 674 -40.91 -24.84 -46.54
N PRO A 675 -41.06 -23.78 -45.71
CA PRO A 675 -41.74 -22.56 -46.13
C PRO A 675 -40.74 -21.38 -46.15
N ALA A 676 -40.62 -20.57 -47.21
CA ALA A 676 -41.64 -19.72 -47.84
C ALA A 676 -42.06 -18.55 -46.93
N VAL A 677 -41.60 -17.34 -47.29
CA VAL A 677 -41.95 -16.09 -46.60
C VAL A 677 -43.41 -15.74 -46.90
N ALA A 678 -44.18 -15.44 -45.85
CA ALA A 678 -45.51 -14.84 -45.96
C ALA A 678 -45.45 -13.39 -45.44
N PRO A 679 -46.16 -12.44 -46.07
CA PRO A 679 -46.07 -11.02 -45.73
C PRO A 679 -46.80 -10.67 -44.43
N GLU A 680 -46.49 -9.48 -43.93
CA GLU A 680 -47.03 -8.90 -42.70
C GLU A 680 -48.56 -8.81 -42.69
N ARG A 681 -49.14 -8.94 -41.49
CA ARG A 681 -50.47 -8.44 -41.18
C ARG A 681 -50.39 -7.61 -39.91
N ASP A 682 -50.41 -6.29 -40.09
CA ASP A 682 -50.62 -5.35 -39.00
C ASP A 682 -52.03 -5.55 -38.43
N VAL A 683 -52.12 -5.76 -37.12
CA VAL A 683 -53.36 -5.84 -36.35
C VAL A 683 -53.10 -5.21 -34.98
N SER A 684 -53.06 -3.89 -34.98
CA SER A 684 -52.97 -3.06 -33.78
C SER A 684 -54.34 -3.01 -33.08
N GLN A 685 -54.49 -3.71 -31.94
CA GLN A 685 -55.68 -3.58 -31.09
C GLN A 685 -55.47 -2.47 -30.04
N PRO A 686 -56.48 -1.61 -29.77
CA PRO A 686 -56.38 -0.56 -28.77
C PRO A 686 -56.49 -1.15 -27.35
N GLY A 687 -55.36 -1.51 -26.75
CA GLY A 687 -55.32 -2.04 -25.38
C GLY A 687 -54.07 -2.84 -24.98
N ASP A 688 -53.15 -3.14 -25.91
CA ASP A 688 -51.93 -3.89 -25.62
C ASP A 688 -50.98 -3.12 -24.68
N GLN A 689 -51.09 -3.40 -23.38
CA GLN A 689 -50.20 -2.87 -22.34
C GLN A 689 -48.76 -3.37 -22.58
N ARG A 690 -47.77 -2.47 -22.54
CA ARG A 690 -46.41 -2.77 -23.01
C ARG A 690 -45.78 -3.88 -22.17
N ALA A 691 -44.93 -4.69 -22.80
CA ALA A 691 -44.21 -5.77 -22.11
C ALA A 691 -43.38 -5.27 -20.91
N VAL A 692 -42.93 -4.01 -20.96
CA VAL A 692 -42.20 -3.33 -19.89
C VAL A 692 -43.07 -2.98 -18.68
N ASP A 693 -44.33 -2.56 -18.88
CA ASP A 693 -45.26 -2.19 -17.80
C ASP A 693 -45.56 -3.40 -16.90
N ASN A 694 -45.60 -4.60 -17.49
CA ASN A 694 -45.76 -5.86 -16.77
C ASN A 694 -44.47 -6.32 -16.08
N LEU A 695 -43.29 -5.85 -16.50
CA LEU A 695 -42.03 -6.05 -15.76
C LEU A 695 -41.93 -5.13 -14.55
N VAL A 696 -42.43 -3.88 -14.62
CA VAL A 696 -42.50 -2.98 -13.44
C VAL A 696 -43.25 -3.66 -12.29
N LYS A 697 -44.44 -4.23 -12.57
CA LYS A 697 -45.26 -4.98 -11.60
C LYS A 697 -44.58 -6.23 -11.00
N GLN A 698 -43.50 -6.71 -11.63
CA GLN A 698 -42.73 -7.89 -11.21
C GLN A 698 -41.36 -7.52 -10.61
N SER A 699 -41.00 -6.23 -10.60
CA SER A 699 -39.68 -5.73 -10.20
C SER A 699 -39.71 -5.14 -8.80
N THR A 700 -38.58 -5.19 -8.08
CA THR A 700 -38.48 -4.61 -6.74
C THR A 700 -38.14 -3.13 -6.84
N LEU A 701 -38.91 -2.24 -6.19
CA LEU A 701 -38.57 -0.82 -6.10
C LEU A 701 -37.30 -0.62 -5.27
N LEU A 702 -36.36 0.18 -5.76
CA LEU A 702 -35.07 0.49 -5.11
C LEU A 702 -34.99 1.93 -4.59
N GLN A 703 -35.60 2.87 -5.31
CA GLN A 703 -35.52 4.31 -5.06
C GLN A 703 -36.76 4.96 -5.65
N GLU A 704 -37.39 5.84 -4.88
CA GLU A 704 -38.65 6.52 -5.21
C GLU A 704 -38.43 8.02 -5.01
N GLU A 705 -38.57 8.79 -6.09
CA GLU A 705 -38.46 10.24 -6.11
C GLU A 705 -39.69 10.82 -6.82
N GLU A 706 -40.02 12.10 -6.56
CA GLU A 706 -41.25 12.77 -7.02
C GLU A 706 -41.47 12.81 -8.55
N SER A 707 -40.48 12.37 -9.34
CA SER A 707 -40.54 12.33 -10.82
C SER A 707 -39.98 11.06 -11.47
N LEU A 708 -39.24 10.21 -10.75
CA LEU A 708 -38.61 9.02 -11.34
C LEU A 708 -38.42 7.88 -10.33
N SER A 709 -38.99 6.72 -10.62
CA SER A 709 -38.83 5.50 -9.81
C SER A 709 -37.77 4.55 -10.40
N ILE A 710 -36.91 3.97 -9.57
CA ILE A 710 -35.88 3.01 -10.03
C ILE A 710 -36.17 1.61 -9.50
N TYR A 711 -36.26 0.64 -10.41
CA TYR A 711 -36.61 -0.75 -10.11
C TYR A 711 -35.46 -1.75 -10.39
N HIS A 712 -35.37 -2.80 -9.59
CA HIS A 712 -34.49 -3.96 -9.80
C HIS A 712 -35.21 -5.07 -10.57
N LEU A 713 -34.60 -5.56 -11.66
CA LEU A 713 -35.23 -6.56 -12.52
C LEU A 713 -35.39 -7.95 -11.85
N PRO A 714 -36.47 -8.70 -12.15
CA PRO A 714 -36.73 -10.03 -11.58
C PRO A 714 -35.84 -11.10 -12.22
N LEU A 715 -34.59 -11.15 -11.77
CA LEU A 715 -33.56 -12.08 -12.26
C LEU A 715 -33.59 -13.42 -11.52
N GLN A 716 -33.76 -14.51 -12.26
CA GLN A 716 -33.63 -15.86 -11.75
C GLN A 716 -32.15 -16.27 -11.70
N LYS A 717 -31.60 -16.54 -10.51
CA LYS A 717 -30.23 -17.04 -10.32
C LYS A 717 -30.17 -18.54 -10.58
N SER A 718 -29.45 -18.98 -11.61
CA SER A 718 -29.22 -20.41 -11.83
C SER A 718 -28.01 -20.87 -11.01
N VAL A 719 -28.26 -21.58 -9.91
CA VAL A 719 -27.22 -22.21 -9.09
C VAL A 719 -26.98 -23.64 -9.59
N SER A 720 -25.77 -23.92 -10.09
CA SER A 720 -25.30 -25.29 -10.26
C SER A 720 -24.42 -25.68 -9.07
N SER A 721 -24.40 -26.96 -8.69
CA SER A 721 -23.67 -27.45 -7.52
C SER A 721 -22.14 -27.54 -7.69
N SER A 722 -21.59 -27.05 -8.81
CA SER A 722 -20.15 -27.16 -9.13
C SER A 722 -19.56 -25.99 -9.94
N SER A 723 -20.30 -24.89 -10.13
CA SER A 723 -19.83 -23.72 -10.91
C SER A 723 -19.36 -22.58 -10.00
N THR A 724 -18.13 -22.11 -10.20
CA THR A 724 -17.55 -20.96 -9.48
C THR A 724 -18.07 -19.59 -9.95
N PHE A 725 -18.88 -19.55 -11.01
CA PHE A 725 -19.43 -18.33 -11.60
C PHE A 725 -20.93 -18.15 -11.34
N ILE A 726 -21.41 -16.90 -11.44
CA ILE A 726 -22.82 -16.56 -11.27
C ILE A 726 -23.49 -16.36 -12.64
N LYS A 727 -24.66 -16.96 -12.84
CA LYS A 727 -25.53 -16.69 -13.99
C LYS A 727 -26.93 -16.29 -13.54
N TYR A 728 -27.40 -15.16 -14.06
CA TYR A 728 -28.73 -14.62 -13.88
C TYR A 728 -29.51 -14.71 -15.19
N ARG A 729 -30.82 -14.95 -15.10
CA ARG A 729 -31.71 -15.10 -16.25
C ARG A 729 -32.94 -14.21 -16.12
N LEU A 730 -33.24 -13.46 -17.18
CA LEU A 730 -34.54 -12.83 -17.40
C LEU A 730 -35.30 -13.60 -18.48
N GLY A 731 -36.51 -14.07 -18.17
CA GLY A 731 -37.34 -14.82 -19.12
C GLY A 731 -36.98 -16.31 -19.28
N HIS A 732 -37.36 -16.90 -20.41
CA HIS A 732 -37.15 -18.31 -20.74
C HIS A 732 -36.49 -18.44 -22.12
N ASN A 733 -35.60 -19.42 -22.28
CA ASN A 733 -34.87 -19.66 -23.52
C ASN A 733 -35.75 -20.44 -24.52
N ASP A 734 -35.87 -19.94 -25.75
CA ASP A 734 -36.48 -20.64 -26.88
C ASP A 734 -35.39 -20.98 -27.90
N PRO A 735 -34.98 -22.26 -28.05
CA PRO A 735 -33.83 -22.65 -28.87
C PRO A 735 -34.03 -22.43 -30.37
N ARG A 736 -35.20 -21.95 -30.81
CA ARG A 736 -35.48 -21.56 -32.20
C ARG A 736 -35.03 -20.13 -32.52
N ILE A 737 -34.80 -19.31 -31.50
CA ILE A 737 -34.40 -17.92 -31.62
C ILE A 737 -32.87 -17.83 -31.52
N LYS A 738 -32.25 -16.95 -32.31
CA LYS A 738 -30.79 -16.75 -32.27
C LYS A 738 -30.36 -16.35 -30.85
N HIS A 739 -29.20 -16.85 -30.43
CA HIS A 739 -28.52 -16.45 -29.19
C HIS A 739 -27.24 -15.69 -29.56
N LYS A 740 -26.93 -14.65 -28.78
CA LYS A 740 -25.75 -13.81 -28.91
C LYS A 740 -25.06 -13.67 -27.55
N VAL A 741 -23.73 -13.74 -27.55
CA VAL A 741 -22.90 -13.65 -26.34
C VAL A 741 -21.90 -12.50 -26.48
N ILE A 742 -21.93 -11.55 -25.53
CA ILE A 742 -20.96 -10.45 -25.45
C ILE A 742 -20.24 -10.42 -24.11
N MET A 743 -19.02 -9.88 -24.10
CA MET A 743 -18.23 -9.70 -22.88
C MET A 743 -17.82 -8.24 -22.70
N MET A 744 -18.13 -7.68 -21.53
CA MET A 744 -17.89 -6.28 -21.20
C MET A 744 -16.59 -6.16 -20.41
N MET A 745 -15.61 -5.43 -20.96
CA MET A 745 -14.25 -5.31 -20.42
C MET A 745 -13.81 -3.84 -20.40
N GLY A 746 -12.85 -3.50 -19.53
CA GLY A 746 -12.32 -2.14 -19.41
C GLY A 746 -12.07 -1.72 -17.96
N ALA A 747 -11.36 -0.61 -17.78
CA ALA A 747 -10.89 -0.11 -16.49
C ALA A 747 -12.03 0.11 -15.47
N THR A 748 -11.69 0.14 -14.19
CA THR A 748 -12.58 0.70 -13.15
C THR A 748 -12.87 2.19 -13.47
N GLY A 749 -14.08 2.67 -13.18
CA GLY A 749 -14.54 4.03 -13.55
C GLY A 749 -14.90 4.27 -15.03
N SER A 750 -14.65 3.32 -15.94
CA SER A 750 -14.99 3.48 -17.39
C SER A 750 -16.49 3.54 -17.72
N GLY A 751 -17.37 3.20 -16.76
CA GLY A 751 -18.83 3.26 -16.93
C GLY A 751 -19.51 1.94 -17.34
N LYS A 752 -18.83 0.79 -17.20
CA LYS A 752 -19.37 -0.56 -17.55
C LYS A 752 -20.77 -0.81 -16.99
N THR A 753 -20.96 -0.77 -15.67
CA THR A 753 -22.25 -1.05 -15.03
C THR A 753 -23.36 -0.13 -15.54
N THR A 754 -23.08 1.17 -15.67
CA THR A 754 -24.01 2.17 -16.20
C THR A 754 -24.41 1.88 -17.64
N LEU A 755 -23.46 1.45 -18.48
CA LEU A 755 -23.71 1.10 -19.86
C LEU A 755 -24.53 -0.20 -20.00
N ILE A 756 -24.27 -1.21 -19.16
CA ILE A 756 -25.06 -2.45 -19.10
C ILE A 756 -26.49 -2.16 -18.64
N ASN A 757 -26.68 -1.30 -17.63
CA ASN A 757 -27.99 -0.82 -17.23
C ASN A 757 -28.69 -0.05 -18.37
N GLY A 758 -27.96 0.76 -19.14
CA GLY A 758 -28.47 1.42 -20.35
C GLY A 758 -28.93 0.43 -21.44
N MET A 759 -28.11 -0.59 -21.72
CA MET A 759 -28.45 -1.68 -22.64
C MET A 759 -29.74 -2.40 -22.21
N ALA A 760 -29.90 -2.68 -20.91
CA ALA A 760 -31.11 -3.32 -20.39
C ALA A 760 -32.37 -2.44 -20.62
N ASN A 761 -32.32 -1.15 -20.30
CA ASN A 761 -33.46 -0.25 -20.52
C ASN A 761 -33.83 -0.13 -22.01
N TYR A 762 -32.82 -0.06 -22.90
CA TYR A 762 -33.05 -0.10 -24.35
C TYR A 762 -33.71 -1.41 -24.79
N ILE A 763 -33.16 -2.58 -24.41
CA ILE A 763 -33.68 -3.90 -24.81
C ILE A 763 -35.14 -4.07 -24.39
N LEU A 764 -35.50 -3.60 -23.19
CA LEU A 764 -36.86 -3.67 -22.65
C LEU A 764 -37.84 -2.65 -23.27
N GLY A 765 -37.36 -1.68 -24.07
CA GLY A 765 -38.21 -0.69 -24.74
C GLY A 765 -38.70 0.44 -23.84
N VAL A 766 -37.92 0.81 -22.81
CA VAL A 766 -38.17 2.00 -21.97
C VAL A 766 -38.02 3.27 -22.82
N GLN A 767 -38.93 4.22 -22.64
CA GLN A 767 -38.93 5.54 -23.29
C GLN A 767 -38.50 6.64 -22.32
N TRP A 768 -38.28 7.86 -22.81
CA TRP A 768 -37.87 9.00 -21.98
C TRP A 768 -38.99 9.41 -21.00
N GLU A 769 -40.21 9.37 -21.51
CA GLU A 769 -41.46 9.78 -20.87
C GLU A 769 -41.95 8.79 -19.80
N ASP A 770 -41.40 7.57 -19.76
CA ASP A 770 -41.73 6.60 -18.72
C ASP A 770 -41.28 7.13 -17.34
N PRO A 771 -42.12 7.11 -16.29
CA PRO A 771 -41.76 7.60 -14.95
C PRO A 771 -40.87 6.62 -14.17
N PHE A 772 -40.25 5.65 -14.85
CA PHE A 772 -39.44 4.61 -14.25
C PHE A 772 -38.19 4.24 -15.07
N ARG A 773 -37.17 3.70 -14.40
CA ARG A 773 -35.96 3.11 -15.01
C ARG A 773 -35.60 1.81 -14.30
N PHE A 774 -34.94 0.90 -15.01
CA PHE A 774 -34.44 -0.35 -14.44
C PHE A 774 -32.95 -0.32 -14.12
N LYS A 775 -32.56 -1.05 -13.07
CA LYS A 775 -31.20 -1.52 -12.82
C LYS A 775 -31.20 -3.06 -12.97
N LEU A 776 -30.41 -3.56 -13.92
CA LEU A 776 -30.04 -4.97 -14.08
C LEU A 776 -28.94 -5.35 -13.09
N ILE A 777 -28.06 -4.39 -12.77
CA ILE A 777 -27.01 -4.49 -11.77
C ILE A 777 -27.24 -3.36 -10.75
N HIS A 778 -27.38 -3.72 -9.49
CA HIS A 778 -27.50 -2.82 -8.35
C HIS A 778 -26.29 -3.03 -7.42
N GLU A 779 -25.65 -1.93 -7.04
CA GLU A 779 -24.40 -1.91 -6.28
C GLU A 779 -24.69 -1.30 -4.90
N GLU A 780 -24.36 -2.02 -3.81
CA GLU A 780 -24.48 -1.47 -2.45
C GLU A 780 -23.43 -0.38 -2.22
N THR A 781 -23.87 0.82 -1.83
CA THR A 781 -23.10 2.08 -1.83
C THR A 781 -22.09 2.21 -0.68
N ARG A 782 -21.27 1.18 -0.46
CA ARG A 782 -20.25 1.09 0.60
C ARG A 782 -18.80 1.00 0.10
N ARG A 783 -18.54 1.22 -1.20
CA ARG A 783 -17.19 1.20 -1.81
C ARG A 783 -16.86 2.51 -2.51
N GLY A 784 -15.58 2.89 -2.50
CA GLY A 784 -15.07 4.05 -3.22
C GLY A 784 -15.07 3.86 -4.73
N GLN A 785 -15.07 4.96 -5.50
CA GLN A 785 -15.03 4.94 -6.98
C GLN A 785 -13.70 4.44 -7.56
N ASP A 786 -12.67 4.34 -6.72
CA ASP A 786 -11.32 3.85 -7.02
C ASP A 786 -11.21 2.31 -7.01
N GLN A 787 -12.20 1.63 -6.41
CA GLN A 787 -12.31 0.17 -6.36
C GLN A 787 -13.37 -0.33 -7.34
N SER A 788 -13.18 -1.53 -7.88
CA SER A 788 -14.19 -2.12 -8.75
C SER A 788 -15.42 -2.57 -7.95
N GLN A 789 -16.58 -2.12 -8.43
CA GLN A 789 -17.86 -2.34 -7.75
C GLN A 789 -18.29 -3.82 -7.83
N THR A 790 -18.07 -4.47 -8.98
CA THR A 790 -18.30 -5.91 -9.18
C THR A 790 -17.05 -6.73 -8.82
N SER A 791 -17.25 -7.87 -8.13
CA SER A 791 -16.15 -8.75 -7.65
C SER A 791 -16.09 -10.12 -8.35
N GLU A 792 -17.19 -10.53 -9.00
CA GLU A 792 -17.34 -11.84 -9.65
C GLU A 792 -17.69 -11.70 -11.13
N VAL A 793 -17.12 -12.56 -11.98
CA VAL A 793 -17.52 -12.68 -13.38
C VAL A 793 -18.95 -13.21 -13.44
N THR A 794 -19.85 -12.41 -14.00
CA THR A 794 -21.30 -12.64 -13.89
C THR A 794 -21.98 -12.58 -15.26
N ALA A 795 -22.74 -13.62 -15.61
CA ALA A 795 -23.44 -13.71 -16.88
C ALA A 795 -24.93 -13.36 -16.73
N TYR A 796 -25.38 -12.32 -17.44
CA TYR A 796 -26.78 -11.88 -17.48
C TYR A 796 -27.43 -12.31 -18.80
N GLU A 797 -28.31 -13.32 -18.74
CA GLU A 797 -29.01 -13.91 -19.88
C GLU A 797 -30.41 -13.29 -20.03
N ILE A 798 -30.52 -12.30 -20.93
CA ILE A 798 -31.76 -11.61 -21.29
C ILE A 798 -32.39 -12.36 -22.47
N ASN A 799 -33.46 -13.11 -22.19
CA ASN A 799 -34.14 -13.88 -23.22
C ASN A 799 -35.16 -13.02 -24.00
N TYR A 800 -35.23 -13.21 -25.32
CA TYR A 800 -36.17 -12.50 -26.17
C TYR A 800 -37.63 -12.70 -25.74
N ARG A 801 -38.40 -11.61 -25.80
CA ARG A 801 -39.86 -11.61 -25.67
C ARG A 801 -40.46 -10.63 -26.69
N ARG A 802 -41.66 -10.91 -27.18
CA ARG A 802 -42.41 -9.99 -28.06
C ARG A 802 -42.56 -8.63 -27.36
N GLY A 803 -42.10 -7.56 -28.01
CA GLY A 803 -42.05 -6.21 -27.46
C GLY A 803 -40.67 -5.72 -27.02
N PHE A 804 -39.63 -6.57 -27.01
CA PHE A 804 -38.24 -6.14 -26.83
C PHE A 804 -37.66 -5.55 -28.14
N GLN A 805 -36.68 -4.64 -28.01
CA GLN A 805 -36.09 -3.92 -29.15
C GLN A 805 -35.09 -4.76 -29.98
N ILE A 806 -34.50 -5.80 -29.40
CA ILE A 806 -33.65 -6.77 -30.11
C ILE A 806 -34.46 -8.03 -30.44
N SER A 807 -34.13 -8.73 -31.53
CA SER A 807 -34.86 -9.92 -32.03
C SER A 807 -34.23 -11.27 -31.64
N TYR A 808 -33.35 -11.28 -30.64
CA TYR A 808 -32.52 -12.42 -30.26
C TYR A 808 -32.30 -12.51 -28.73
N HIS A 809 -31.95 -13.69 -28.24
CA HIS A 809 -31.48 -13.87 -26.86
C HIS A 809 -30.09 -13.25 -26.72
N LEU A 810 -29.82 -12.52 -25.63
CA LEU A 810 -28.52 -11.92 -25.35
C LEU A 810 -27.97 -12.40 -24.01
N THR A 811 -26.70 -12.80 -23.97
CA THR A 811 -25.95 -12.99 -22.74
C THR A 811 -24.85 -11.94 -22.64
N ILE A 812 -24.91 -11.12 -21.59
CA ILE A 812 -23.88 -10.14 -21.26
C ILE A 812 -23.00 -10.73 -20.15
N ILE A 813 -21.74 -10.99 -20.44
CA ILE A 813 -20.72 -11.37 -19.46
C ILE A 813 -20.14 -10.07 -18.90
N ASP A 814 -20.52 -9.71 -17.68
CA ASP A 814 -19.89 -8.61 -16.96
C ASP A 814 -18.61 -9.07 -16.26
N THR A 815 -17.61 -8.20 -16.21
CA THR A 815 -16.33 -8.45 -15.53
C THR A 815 -15.95 -7.32 -14.58
N PRO A 816 -15.32 -7.66 -13.43
CA PRO A 816 -14.63 -6.66 -12.62
C PRO A 816 -13.69 -5.80 -13.47
N GLY A 817 -13.62 -4.51 -13.16
CA GLY A 817 -12.70 -3.58 -13.81
C GLY A 817 -11.25 -3.82 -13.39
N PHE A 818 -10.43 -4.10 -14.40
CA PHE A 818 -8.98 -4.21 -14.28
C PHE A 818 -8.34 -2.88 -13.85
N GLY A 819 -7.18 -2.97 -13.20
CA GLY A 819 -6.38 -1.81 -12.77
C GLY A 819 -7.10 -0.91 -11.76
N ASP A 820 -7.66 -1.49 -10.70
CA ASP A 820 -8.20 -0.75 -9.54
C ASP A 820 -7.18 -0.65 -8.40
N THR A 821 -7.51 0.01 -7.28
CA THR A 821 -6.56 0.25 -6.18
C THR A 821 -6.01 -1.02 -5.49
N ARG A 822 -6.58 -2.21 -5.78
CA ARG A 822 -6.07 -3.52 -5.32
C ARG A 822 -4.94 -4.08 -6.19
N GLY A 823 -4.66 -3.46 -7.34
CA GLY A 823 -3.48 -3.73 -8.16
C GLY A 823 -3.44 -5.10 -8.87
N ILE A 824 -2.24 -5.48 -9.31
CA ILE A 824 -2.03 -6.56 -10.29
C ILE A 824 -2.39 -7.95 -9.74
N GLU A 825 -2.31 -8.18 -8.43
CA GLU A 825 -2.75 -9.46 -7.85
C GLU A 825 -4.26 -9.67 -8.03
N ASN A 826 -5.04 -8.60 -7.96
CA ASN A 826 -6.47 -8.61 -8.28
C ASN A 826 -6.71 -8.81 -9.79
N ASP A 827 -5.90 -8.24 -10.68
CA ASP A 827 -5.97 -8.49 -12.13
C ASP A 827 -5.61 -9.95 -12.50
N LYS A 828 -4.64 -10.57 -11.80
CA LYS A 828 -4.36 -12.02 -11.89
C LYS A 828 -5.58 -12.84 -11.45
N LEU A 829 -6.20 -12.50 -10.31
CA LEU A 829 -7.41 -13.17 -9.82
C LEU A 829 -8.60 -13.04 -10.80
N ILE A 830 -8.82 -11.87 -11.40
CA ILE A 830 -9.84 -11.67 -12.44
C ILE A 830 -9.54 -12.55 -13.66
N THR A 831 -8.29 -12.63 -14.09
CA THR A 831 -7.84 -13.47 -15.21
C THR A 831 -8.08 -14.96 -14.94
N GLU A 832 -7.83 -15.44 -13.72
CA GLU A 832 -8.10 -16.82 -13.33
C GLU A 832 -9.63 -17.11 -13.30
N LYS A 833 -10.45 -16.20 -12.75
CA LYS A 833 -11.92 -16.31 -12.80
C LYS A 833 -12.46 -16.36 -14.23
N VAL A 834 -11.87 -15.61 -15.17
CA VAL A 834 -12.20 -15.68 -16.60
C VAL A 834 -11.77 -17.01 -17.21
N ARG A 835 -10.60 -17.56 -16.83
CA ARG A 835 -10.17 -18.91 -17.24
C ARG A 835 -11.14 -19.98 -16.75
N GLU A 836 -11.54 -19.96 -15.48
CA GLU A 836 -12.54 -20.89 -14.94
C GLU A 836 -13.87 -20.77 -15.69
N PHE A 837 -14.41 -19.56 -15.81
CA PHE A 837 -15.67 -19.28 -16.51
C PHE A 837 -15.71 -19.84 -17.94
N PHE A 838 -14.61 -19.71 -18.69
CA PHE A 838 -14.47 -20.30 -20.02
C PHE A 838 -14.19 -21.80 -20.00
N SER A 839 -13.69 -22.40 -18.92
CA SER A 839 -13.26 -23.81 -18.87
C SER A 839 -14.28 -24.76 -18.24
N THR A 840 -15.22 -24.25 -17.43
CA THR A 840 -16.21 -25.06 -16.72
C THR A 840 -17.27 -25.65 -17.68
N PRO A 841 -17.58 -26.96 -17.59
CA PRO A 841 -18.71 -27.56 -18.32
C PRO A 841 -20.04 -26.89 -17.97
N GLY A 842 -20.81 -26.48 -18.98
CA GLY A 842 -22.03 -25.67 -18.80
C GLY A 842 -21.78 -24.15 -18.66
N GLY A 843 -20.52 -23.72 -18.70
CA GLY A 843 -20.14 -22.32 -18.99
C GLY A 843 -20.30 -21.97 -20.47
N ILE A 844 -19.53 -20.98 -20.93
CA ILE A 844 -19.62 -20.44 -22.30
C ILE A 844 -18.51 -21.02 -23.20
N ASP A 845 -18.85 -21.36 -24.44
CA ASP A 845 -17.97 -22.02 -25.41
C ASP A 845 -17.75 -21.24 -26.73
N HIS A 846 -18.55 -20.19 -26.96
CA HIS A 846 -18.44 -19.25 -28.07
C HIS A 846 -18.71 -17.81 -27.61
N ILE A 847 -18.28 -16.83 -28.41
CA ILE A 847 -18.53 -15.42 -28.18
C ILE A 847 -18.76 -14.68 -29.51
N ASP A 848 -19.70 -13.75 -29.54
CA ASP A 848 -20.00 -12.92 -30.71
C ASP A 848 -19.28 -11.56 -30.65
N GLY A 849 -19.06 -10.99 -29.46
CA GLY A 849 -18.40 -9.69 -29.31
C GLY A 849 -17.63 -9.52 -27.99
N VAL A 850 -16.42 -8.98 -28.06
CA VAL A 850 -15.64 -8.50 -26.91
C VAL A 850 -15.66 -6.98 -26.92
N CYS A 851 -16.23 -6.37 -25.88
CA CYS A 851 -16.58 -4.96 -25.86
C CYS A 851 -15.71 -4.19 -24.85
N PHE A 852 -14.78 -3.37 -25.36
CA PHE A 852 -13.91 -2.53 -24.55
C PHE A 852 -14.57 -1.18 -24.26
N VAL A 853 -14.89 -0.95 -22.99
CA VAL A 853 -15.51 0.28 -22.50
C VAL A 853 -14.44 1.31 -22.14
N VAL A 854 -14.45 2.46 -22.82
CA VAL A 854 -13.47 3.55 -22.67
C VAL A 854 -14.14 4.91 -22.60
N GLN A 855 -13.55 5.86 -21.87
CA GLN A 855 -14.08 7.23 -21.78
C GLN A 855 -13.67 8.07 -22.99
N ALA A 856 -14.57 8.89 -23.53
CA ALA A 856 -14.37 9.71 -24.73
C ALA A 856 -13.21 10.72 -24.61
N SER A 857 -13.05 11.31 -23.43
CA SER A 857 -12.13 12.42 -23.11
C SER A 857 -10.64 12.04 -23.10
N LEU A 858 -10.29 10.76 -23.26
CA LEU A 858 -8.92 10.27 -23.18
C LEU A 858 -8.10 10.61 -24.43
N ALA A 859 -7.55 11.82 -24.48
CA ALA A 859 -6.71 12.29 -25.60
C ALA A 859 -5.43 11.46 -25.83
N ARG A 860 -4.98 10.68 -24.84
CA ARG A 860 -3.91 9.67 -24.92
C ARG A 860 -4.26 8.52 -23.99
N LEU A 861 -3.87 7.29 -24.36
CA LEU A 861 -3.93 6.15 -23.44
C LEU A 861 -2.75 6.23 -22.47
N THR A 862 -3.02 6.27 -21.17
CA THR A 862 -1.98 6.25 -20.13
C THR A 862 -1.25 4.90 -20.11
N HIS A 863 -0.10 4.82 -19.44
CA HIS A 863 0.61 3.55 -19.29
C HIS A 863 -0.26 2.49 -18.61
N THR A 864 -1.05 2.88 -17.60
CA THR A 864 -2.04 2.02 -16.92
C THR A 864 -3.13 1.53 -17.87
N GLN A 865 -3.64 2.40 -18.75
CA GLN A 865 -4.67 2.02 -19.73
C GLN A 865 -4.14 1.09 -20.82
N LYS A 866 -2.91 1.32 -21.31
CA LYS A 866 -2.22 0.40 -22.23
C LYS A 866 -1.97 -0.96 -21.59
N TYR A 867 -1.52 -0.98 -20.34
CA TYR A 867 -1.37 -2.20 -19.54
C TYR A 867 -2.69 -2.97 -19.44
N ILE A 868 -3.81 -2.29 -19.10
CA ILE A 868 -5.14 -2.92 -19.06
C ILE A 868 -5.52 -3.49 -20.44
N PHE A 869 -5.30 -2.76 -21.54
CA PHE A 869 -5.55 -3.30 -22.88
C PHE A 869 -4.74 -4.55 -23.17
N ASP A 870 -3.43 -4.53 -22.93
CA ASP A 870 -2.54 -5.65 -23.26
C ASP A 870 -2.79 -6.87 -22.35
N SER A 871 -2.98 -6.67 -21.04
CA SER A 871 -3.34 -7.73 -20.09
C SER A 871 -4.67 -8.39 -20.43
N VAL A 872 -5.70 -7.60 -20.75
CA VAL A 872 -7.03 -8.14 -21.12
C VAL A 872 -7.00 -8.83 -22.48
N LEU A 873 -6.29 -8.29 -23.47
CA LEU A 873 -6.16 -8.92 -24.79
C LEU A 873 -5.24 -10.16 -24.75
N SER A 874 -4.35 -10.28 -23.77
CA SER A 874 -3.50 -11.47 -23.57
C SER A 874 -4.29 -12.76 -23.31
N ILE A 875 -5.55 -12.64 -22.89
CA ILE A 875 -6.49 -13.74 -22.59
C ILE A 875 -6.89 -14.49 -23.86
N PHE A 876 -7.03 -13.80 -24.99
CA PHE A 876 -7.72 -14.31 -26.18
C PHE A 876 -6.79 -14.89 -27.25
N GLY A 877 -7.33 -15.80 -28.05
CA GLY A 877 -6.74 -16.24 -29.32
C GLY A 877 -6.80 -15.15 -30.40
N LYS A 878 -5.91 -15.24 -31.40
CA LYS A 878 -5.89 -14.30 -32.55
C LYS A 878 -7.20 -14.26 -33.36
N ASP A 879 -7.96 -15.34 -33.31
CA ASP A 879 -9.28 -15.51 -33.94
C ASP A 879 -10.36 -14.56 -33.42
N ILE A 880 -10.19 -14.01 -32.21
CA ILE A 880 -11.13 -13.05 -31.60
C ILE A 880 -10.98 -11.63 -32.17
N LYS A 881 -9.88 -11.29 -32.87
CA LYS A 881 -9.55 -9.92 -33.31
C LYS A 881 -10.69 -9.20 -34.06
N THR A 882 -11.41 -9.91 -34.92
CA THR A 882 -12.53 -9.38 -35.73
C THR A 882 -13.79 -9.07 -34.93
N ASN A 883 -13.87 -9.55 -33.68
CA ASN A 883 -15.04 -9.45 -32.81
C ASN A 883 -14.80 -8.50 -31.63
N VAL A 884 -13.64 -7.83 -31.58
CA VAL A 884 -13.32 -6.82 -30.57
C VAL A 884 -13.84 -5.45 -31.02
N GLN A 885 -14.81 -4.89 -30.29
CA GLN A 885 -15.45 -3.60 -30.55
C GLN A 885 -15.23 -2.61 -29.39
N LEU A 886 -15.28 -1.30 -29.69
CA LEU A 886 -15.09 -0.23 -28.70
C LEU A 886 -16.41 0.45 -28.33
N LEU A 887 -16.69 0.57 -27.03
CA LEU A 887 -17.86 1.26 -26.49
C LEU A 887 -17.39 2.53 -25.76
N VAL A 888 -17.58 3.68 -26.39
CA VAL A 888 -17.03 4.97 -25.94
C VAL A 888 -18.06 5.70 -25.08
N THR A 889 -17.86 5.72 -23.77
CA THR A 889 -18.72 6.39 -22.78
C THR A 889 -18.39 7.88 -22.63
N PHE A 890 -19.37 8.65 -22.13
CA PHE A 890 -19.26 10.11 -21.92
C PHE A 890 -18.97 10.91 -23.20
N ALA A 891 -19.46 10.43 -24.35
CA ALA A 891 -19.32 11.11 -25.63
C ALA A 891 -20.39 12.19 -25.84
N ASP A 892 -19.98 13.38 -26.25
CA ASP A 892 -20.79 14.59 -26.43
C ASP A 892 -21.22 14.85 -27.89
N GLY A 893 -20.93 13.89 -28.78
CA GLY A 893 -21.31 13.91 -30.20
C GLY A 893 -20.11 14.07 -31.15
N GLN A 894 -19.07 14.81 -30.74
CA GLN A 894 -17.85 15.00 -31.54
C GLN A 894 -17.07 13.69 -31.73
N THR A 895 -16.04 13.68 -32.58
CA THR A 895 -15.16 12.52 -32.76
C THR A 895 -14.30 12.33 -31.49
N PRO A 896 -14.47 11.24 -30.72
CA PRO A 896 -13.80 11.11 -29.42
C PRO A 896 -12.26 11.05 -29.55
N PRO A 897 -11.51 11.90 -28.83
CA PRO A 897 -10.04 11.86 -28.82
C PRO A 897 -9.44 10.47 -28.56
N VAL A 898 -10.13 9.64 -27.76
CA VAL A 898 -9.71 8.26 -27.46
C VAL A 898 -9.55 7.37 -28.70
N LEU A 899 -10.21 7.66 -29.83
CA LEU A 899 -10.04 6.87 -31.05
C LEU A 899 -8.65 7.06 -31.67
N GLN A 900 -8.11 8.28 -31.64
CA GLN A 900 -6.73 8.54 -32.07
C GLN A 900 -5.73 7.91 -31.11
N ALA A 901 -6.01 7.95 -29.80
CA ALA A 901 -5.18 7.33 -28.78
C ALA A 901 -5.11 5.79 -28.90
N VAL A 902 -6.22 5.15 -29.25
CA VAL A 902 -6.33 3.70 -29.51
C VAL A 902 -5.61 3.33 -30.81
N LEU A 903 -5.79 4.11 -31.89
CA LEU A 903 -5.07 3.91 -33.16
C LEU A 903 -3.55 4.03 -32.98
N ALA A 904 -3.08 5.09 -32.31
CA ALA A 904 -1.66 5.34 -32.02
C ALA A 904 -1.05 4.38 -30.98
N SER A 905 -1.84 3.42 -30.46
CA SER A 905 -1.38 2.36 -29.57
C SER A 905 -1.54 0.95 -30.17
N GLU A 906 -1.88 0.88 -31.47
CA GLU A 906 -2.03 -0.35 -32.26
C GLU A 906 -2.91 -1.44 -31.61
N VAL A 907 -3.95 -1.04 -30.87
CA VAL A 907 -4.81 -1.97 -30.12
C VAL A 907 -5.47 -2.97 -31.07
N PRO A 908 -5.31 -4.30 -30.87
CA PRO A 908 -6.00 -5.32 -31.66
C PRO A 908 -7.53 -5.24 -31.55
N CYS A 909 -8.17 -4.64 -32.55
CA CYS A 909 -9.62 -4.46 -32.64
C CYS A 909 -10.15 -4.68 -34.07
N ALA A 910 -11.48 -4.80 -34.19
CA ALA A 910 -12.17 -4.75 -35.46
C ALA A 910 -12.06 -3.34 -36.07
N LYS A 911 -11.88 -3.27 -37.39
CA LYS A 911 -11.75 -2.03 -38.15
C LYS A 911 -12.78 -1.96 -39.26
N ASP A 912 -13.22 -0.75 -39.57
CA ASP A 912 -14.04 -0.44 -40.74
C ASP A 912 -13.18 -0.27 -42.01
N ASP A 913 -13.84 -0.04 -43.15
CA ASP A 913 -13.20 0.13 -44.47
C ASP A 913 -12.26 1.34 -44.56
N SER A 914 -12.34 2.29 -43.62
CA SER A 914 -11.40 3.43 -43.51
C SER A 914 -10.17 3.09 -42.64
N GLY A 915 -10.11 1.90 -42.06
CA GLY A 915 -9.07 1.47 -41.12
C GLY A 915 -9.26 2.03 -39.70
N CYS A 916 -10.38 2.71 -39.41
CA CYS A 916 -10.71 3.20 -38.08
C CYS A 916 -11.28 2.06 -37.20
N PRO A 917 -11.15 2.13 -35.86
CA PRO A 917 -11.71 1.12 -34.98
C PRO A 917 -13.25 1.17 -34.98
N VAL A 918 -13.89 0.00 -35.08
CA VAL A 918 -15.35 -0.12 -34.98
C VAL A 918 -15.79 0.27 -33.57
N HIS A 919 -16.51 1.38 -33.46
CA HIS A 919 -16.83 2.02 -32.18
C HIS A 919 -18.26 2.56 -32.12
N PHE A 920 -18.83 2.59 -30.91
CA PHE A 920 -20.16 3.11 -30.63
C PHE A 920 -20.08 4.13 -29.49
N LYS A 921 -20.77 5.27 -29.62
CA LYS A 921 -20.70 6.40 -28.68
C LYS A 921 -21.90 6.39 -27.73
N PHE A 922 -21.68 6.52 -26.42
CA PHE A 922 -22.76 6.51 -25.43
C PHE A 922 -22.63 7.69 -24.46
N ASN A 923 -23.70 8.46 -24.31
CA ASN A 923 -23.82 9.45 -23.24
C ASN A 923 -24.74 8.92 -22.14
N ASN A 924 -24.15 8.49 -21.03
CA ASN A 924 -24.88 7.81 -19.96
C ASN A 924 -25.52 8.78 -18.95
N SER A 925 -25.35 10.10 -19.11
CA SER A 925 -25.89 11.12 -18.18
C SER A 925 -27.42 11.09 -18.08
N ALA A 926 -28.11 10.86 -19.19
CA ALA A 926 -29.57 10.88 -19.26
C ALA A 926 -30.24 9.60 -18.72
N LEU A 927 -29.51 8.52 -18.42
CA LEU A 927 -30.10 7.22 -18.08
C LEU A 927 -30.97 7.27 -16.81
N PHE A 928 -30.57 8.08 -15.83
CA PHE A 928 -31.27 8.31 -14.56
C PHE A 928 -31.52 9.81 -14.30
N ALA A 929 -31.60 10.62 -15.35
CA ALA A 929 -32.00 12.02 -15.24
C ALA A 929 -33.53 12.12 -15.08
N SER A 930 -34.00 13.09 -14.29
CA SER A 930 -35.44 13.39 -14.19
C SER A 930 -35.98 13.97 -15.50
N ASN A 931 -37.21 13.60 -15.83
CA ASN A 931 -37.97 14.07 -16.98
C ASN A 931 -38.87 15.29 -16.66
N SER A 932 -38.86 15.80 -15.42
CA SER A 932 -39.74 16.89 -14.96
C SER A 932 -39.44 18.26 -15.57
N ALA A 933 -38.23 18.47 -16.11
CA ALA A 933 -37.79 19.74 -16.70
C ALA A 933 -38.50 20.11 -18.02
N ALA A 934 -39.31 19.20 -18.59
CA ALA A 934 -39.96 19.37 -19.90
C ALA A 934 -41.07 20.45 -19.95
N HIS A 935 -41.34 21.18 -18.86
CA HIS A 935 -42.43 22.15 -18.74
C HIS A 935 -42.02 23.63 -18.68
N GLU A 936 -40.72 23.95 -18.66
CA GLU A 936 -40.24 25.33 -18.78
C GLU A 936 -39.50 25.56 -20.11
N ASN A 937 -39.46 26.81 -20.60
CA ASN A 937 -38.98 27.17 -21.95
C ASN A 937 -37.44 27.13 -22.12
N SER A 938 -36.78 26.11 -21.58
CA SER A 938 -35.36 25.81 -21.80
C SER A 938 -35.21 24.50 -22.59
N PRO A 939 -34.17 24.35 -23.44
CA PRO A 939 -33.96 23.10 -24.18
C PRO A 939 -33.50 22.00 -23.22
N ASP A 940 -34.32 20.97 -23.02
CA ASP A 940 -33.93 19.80 -22.23
C ASP A 940 -32.85 18.97 -22.96
N PHE A 941 -31.59 19.23 -22.60
CA PHE A 941 -30.44 18.47 -23.07
C PHE A 941 -30.50 16.99 -22.66
N SER A 942 -31.23 16.63 -21.60
CA SER A 942 -31.36 15.25 -21.12
C SER A 942 -32.14 14.39 -22.11
N ALA A 943 -33.30 14.88 -22.59
CA ALA A 943 -34.04 14.26 -23.69
C ALA A 943 -33.20 14.11 -24.97
N MET A 944 -32.36 15.11 -25.30
CA MET A 944 -31.47 15.04 -26.46
C MET A 944 -30.40 13.95 -26.29
N PHE A 945 -29.76 13.87 -25.13
CA PHE A 945 -28.77 12.83 -24.83
C PHE A 945 -29.40 11.43 -24.74
N TRP A 946 -30.62 11.29 -24.22
CA TRP A 946 -31.39 10.04 -24.26
C TRP A 946 -31.62 9.59 -25.71
N LYS A 947 -32.14 10.47 -26.57
CA LYS A 947 -32.39 10.18 -27.99
C LYS A 947 -31.10 9.79 -28.73
N MET A 948 -29.98 10.44 -28.42
CA MET A 948 -28.66 10.05 -28.95
C MET A 948 -28.26 8.65 -28.48
N GLY A 949 -28.38 8.36 -27.18
CA GLY A 949 -28.07 7.06 -26.59
C GLY A 949 -28.89 5.90 -27.18
N ILE A 950 -30.20 6.09 -27.37
CA ILE A 950 -31.09 5.11 -28.02
C ILE A 950 -30.66 4.83 -29.47
N SER A 951 -30.25 5.87 -30.21
CA SER A 951 -29.75 5.72 -31.59
C SER A 951 -28.45 4.88 -31.64
N SER A 952 -27.51 5.15 -30.73
CA SER A 952 -26.25 4.40 -30.63
C SER A 952 -26.44 2.96 -30.14
N MET A 953 -27.37 2.71 -29.21
CA MET A 953 -27.76 1.37 -28.80
C MET A 953 -28.33 0.57 -29.97
N LYS A 954 -29.24 1.17 -30.77
CA LYS A 954 -29.77 0.54 -31.97
C LYS A 954 -28.66 0.13 -32.95
N SER A 955 -27.78 1.07 -33.30
CA SER A 955 -26.66 0.81 -34.22
C SER A 955 -25.73 -0.31 -33.71
N TYR A 956 -25.46 -0.35 -32.41
CA TYR A 956 -24.67 -1.42 -31.78
C TYR A 956 -25.37 -2.78 -31.86
N PHE A 957 -26.65 -2.89 -31.51
CA PHE A 957 -27.36 -4.16 -31.53
C PHE A 957 -27.70 -4.67 -32.94
N GLU A 958 -27.80 -3.77 -33.93
CA GLU A 958 -27.85 -4.13 -35.35
C GLU A 958 -26.49 -4.67 -35.84
N SER A 959 -25.36 -4.06 -35.43
CA SER A 959 -24.01 -4.55 -35.73
C SER A 959 -23.75 -5.93 -35.11
N LEU A 960 -24.09 -6.13 -33.83
CA LEU A 960 -23.93 -7.40 -33.10
C LEU A 960 -24.68 -8.57 -33.75
N LEU A 961 -25.84 -8.30 -34.39
CA LEU A 961 -26.60 -9.31 -35.12
C LEU A 961 -25.84 -9.85 -36.35
N GLY A 962 -25.00 -9.01 -36.98
CA GLY A 962 -24.17 -9.35 -38.14
C GLY A 962 -22.84 -10.04 -37.82
N LEU A 963 -22.35 -9.98 -36.59
CA LEU A 963 -21.10 -10.65 -36.20
C LEU A 963 -21.24 -12.19 -36.25
N GLU A 964 -20.16 -12.88 -36.63
CA GLU A 964 -20.05 -14.34 -36.52
C GLU A 964 -19.56 -14.75 -35.12
N ALA A 965 -20.21 -15.73 -34.50
CA ALA A 965 -19.71 -16.33 -33.27
C ALA A 965 -18.35 -17.02 -33.48
N LYS A 966 -17.36 -16.71 -32.63
CA LYS A 966 -16.05 -17.37 -32.60
C LYS A 966 -15.98 -18.34 -31.43
N SER A 967 -15.32 -19.48 -31.61
CA SER A 967 -15.25 -20.54 -30.59
C SER A 967 -14.07 -20.31 -29.64
N LEU A 968 -14.30 -20.41 -28.33
CA LEU A 968 -13.29 -20.15 -27.29
C LEU A 968 -12.21 -21.25 -27.18
N ARG A 969 -12.05 -22.12 -28.20
CA ARG A 969 -11.03 -23.18 -28.23
C ARG A 969 -9.61 -22.62 -28.20
N LEU A 970 -9.30 -21.64 -29.06
CA LEU A 970 -7.95 -21.06 -29.12
C LEU A 970 -7.65 -20.25 -27.85
N THR A 971 -8.63 -19.48 -27.35
CA THR A 971 -8.60 -18.80 -26.04
C THR A 971 -8.29 -19.76 -24.88
N ARG A 972 -8.93 -20.95 -24.82
CA ARG A 972 -8.62 -21.99 -23.82
C ARG A 972 -7.19 -22.55 -23.97
N GLU A 973 -6.65 -22.61 -25.18
CA GLU A 973 -5.26 -23.03 -25.42
C GLU A 973 -4.27 -21.95 -24.98
N VAL A 974 -4.47 -20.68 -25.38
CA VAL A 974 -3.68 -19.52 -24.91
C VAL A 974 -3.59 -19.50 -23.38
N LEU A 975 -4.74 -19.63 -22.71
CA LEU A 975 -4.81 -19.61 -21.24
C LEU A 975 -4.08 -20.80 -20.58
N ARG A 976 -3.95 -21.94 -21.27
CA ARG A 976 -3.17 -23.11 -20.82
C ARG A 976 -1.68 -22.92 -21.03
N GLU A 977 -1.25 -22.49 -22.23
CA GLU A 977 0.18 -22.29 -22.52
C GLU A 977 0.75 -21.13 -21.71
N ARG A 978 -0.04 -20.08 -21.40
CA ARG A 978 0.35 -19.07 -20.41
C ARG A 978 0.59 -19.65 -19.02
N LYS A 979 -0.27 -20.56 -18.54
CA LYS A 979 -0.09 -21.16 -17.21
C LYS A 979 1.11 -22.09 -17.17
N ARG A 980 1.38 -22.83 -18.26
CA ARG A 980 2.62 -23.61 -18.43
C ARG A 980 3.87 -22.71 -18.36
N LEU A 981 3.89 -21.59 -19.09
CA LEU A 981 5.00 -20.64 -19.06
C LEU A 981 5.21 -20.01 -17.67
N GLU A 982 4.14 -19.64 -16.96
CA GLU A 982 4.23 -19.11 -15.58
C GLU A 982 4.86 -20.15 -14.64
N ILE A 983 4.38 -21.40 -14.66
CA ILE A 983 4.89 -22.51 -13.83
C ILE A 983 6.33 -22.87 -14.21
N ALA A 984 6.67 -22.81 -15.50
CA ALA A 984 8.04 -23.01 -15.98
C ALA A 984 8.97 -21.93 -15.41
N ILE A 985 8.63 -20.64 -15.52
CA ILE A 985 9.50 -19.56 -15.00
C ILE A 985 9.67 -19.69 -13.48
N GLU A 986 8.58 -19.84 -12.73
CA GLU A 986 8.61 -19.96 -11.26
C GLU A 986 9.37 -21.22 -10.80
N GLY A 987 9.25 -22.34 -11.51
CA GLY A 987 9.86 -23.62 -11.17
C GLY A 987 11.31 -23.79 -11.65
N LEU A 988 11.70 -23.14 -12.74
CA LEU A 988 13.01 -23.30 -13.38
C LEU A 988 14.02 -22.25 -12.91
N GLN A 989 13.60 -21.04 -12.53
CA GLN A 989 14.50 -19.98 -12.03
C GLN A 989 15.40 -20.46 -10.87
N PRO A 990 14.92 -21.24 -9.87
CA PRO A 990 15.79 -21.78 -8.82
C PRO A 990 16.75 -22.87 -9.32
N GLN A 991 16.35 -23.65 -10.34
CA GLN A 991 17.18 -24.73 -10.92
C GLN A 991 18.30 -24.17 -11.80
N ILE A 992 17.99 -23.18 -12.65
CA ILE A 992 18.99 -22.44 -13.43
C ILE A 992 19.99 -21.77 -12.48
N ARG A 993 19.52 -21.12 -11.39
CA ARG A 993 20.39 -20.55 -10.36
C ARG A 993 21.26 -21.61 -9.67
N LEU A 994 20.70 -22.76 -9.29
CA LEU A 994 21.45 -23.86 -8.67
C LEU A 994 22.50 -24.45 -9.63
N GLY A 995 22.13 -24.70 -10.88
CA GLY A 995 23.03 -25.22 -11.92
C GLY A 995 24.18 -24.26 -12.21
N LEU A 996 23.91 -22.96 -12.34
CA LEU A 996 24.95 -21.94 -12.55
C LEU A 996 25.87 -21.77 -11.34
N LEU A 997 25.35 -21.87 -10.10
CA LEU A 997 26.20 -21.94 -8.89
C LEU A 997 27.07 -23.21 -8.88
N LYS A 998 26.52 -24.36 -9.29
CA LYS A 998 27.24 -25.63 -9.33
C LYS A 998 28.32 -25.67 -10.42
N LEU A 999 28.07 -25.07 -11.59
CA LEU A 999 29.07 -24.87 -12.64
C LEU A 999 30.24 -24.01 -12.14
N GLU A 1000 29.97 -22.97 -11.34
CA GLU A 1000 31.02 -22.13 -10.75
C GLU A 1000 31.79 -22.84 -9.61
N GLU A 1001 31.14 -23.66 -8.78
CA GLU A 1001 31.80 -24.56 -7.81
C GLU A 1001 32.81 -25.47 -8.51
N ILE A 1002 32.37 -26.18 -9.56
CA ILE A 1002 33.21 -27.09 -10.35
C ILE A 1002 34.36 -26.32 -11.03
N ARG A 1003 34.07 -25.15 -11.60
CA ARG A 1003 35.06 -24.30 -12.29
C ARG A 1003 36.12 -23.74 -11.32
N LYS A 1004 35.72 -23.29 -10.12
CA LYS A 1004 36.65 -22.84 -9.06
C LYS A 1004 37.48 -24.01 -8.54
N THR A 1005 36.85 -25.16 -8.29
CA THR A 1005 37.56 -26.39 -7.87
C THR A 1005 38.61 -26.79 -8.90
N LYS A 1006 38.25 -26.87 -10.18
CA LYS A 1006 39.19 -27.19 -11.26
C LYS A 1006 40.35 -26.19 -11.35
N GLN A 1007 40.07 -24.88 -11.31
CA GLN A 1007 41.11 -23.84 -11.35
C GLN A 1007 42.07 -23.91 -10.13
N ALA A 1008 41.56 -24.25 -8.94
CA ALA A 1008 42.40 -24.40 -7.76
C ALA A 1008 43.29 -25.65 -7.84
N LEU A 1009 42.75 -26.78 -8.31
CA LEU A 1009 43.57 -27.97 -8.56
C LEU A 1009 44.62 -27.71 -9.66
N GLU A 1010 44.27 -27.00 -10.74
CA GLU A 1010 45.24 -26.58 -11.78
C GLU A 1010 46.40 -25.74 -11.19
N HIS A 1011 46.18 -24.98 -10.12
CA HIS A 1011 47.24 -24.21 -9.46
C HIS A 1011 48.21 -25.07 -8.63
N HIS A 1012 47.72 -26.20 -8.08
CA HIS A 1012 48.49 -27.12 -7.23
C HIS A 1012 48.90 -28.42 -7.97
N GLU A 1013 48.98 -28.41 -9.30
CA GLU A 1013 49.29 -29.58 -10.13
C GLU A 1013 50.60 -30.28 -9.72
N GLY A 1014 51.65 -29.52 -9.39
CA GLY A 1014 52.92 -30.07 -8.91
C GLY A 1014 52.81 -30.79 -7.55
N GLU A 1015 51.89 -30.37 -6.70
CA GLU A 1015 51.65 -31.01 -5.39
C GLU A 1015 50.78 -32.27 -5.52
N MET A 1016 49.75 -32.22 -6.37
CA MET A 1016 48.94 -33.40 -6.71
C MET A 1016 49.78 -34.52 -7.34
N ASN A 1017 50.68 -34.17 -8.26
CA ASN A 1017 51.57 -35.13 -8.92
C ASN A 1017 52.65 -35.67 -7.96
N ALA A 1018 52.98 -34.94 -6.89
CA ALA A 1018 53.77 -35.43 -5.76
C ALA A 1018 52.95 -36.19 -4.70
N ASN A 1019 51.64 -36.40 -4.90
CA ASN A 1019 50.67 -36.94 -3.93
C ASN A 1019 50.69 -36.25 -2.55
N LYS A 1020 50.98 -34.94 -2.51
CA LYS A 1020 50.87 -34.13 -1.30
C LYS A 1020 49.43 -33.69 -1.09
N ASP A 1021 48.96 -33.68 0.16
CA ASP A 1021 47.64 -33.11 0.50
C ASP A 1021 47.79 -31.62 0.83
N PHE A 1022 46.84 -30.81 0.35
CA PHE A 1022 46.79 -29.36 0.49
C PHE A 1022 45.33 -28.91 0.66
N GLN A 1023 45.12 -27.72 1.23
CA GLN A 1023 43.77 -27.17 1.46
C GLN A 1023 43.35 -26.21 0.35
N VAL A 1024 42.09 -26.34 -0.09
CA VAL A 1024 41.43 -25.45 -1.05
C VAL A 1024 40.16 -24.89 -0.41
N GLU A 1025 39.94 -23.59 -0.52
CA GLU A 1025 38.66 -22.96 -0.17
C GLU A 1025 37.73 -22.97 -1.40
N ILE A 1026 36.59 -23.64 -1.28
CA ILE A 1026 35.60 -23.82 -2.34
C ILE A 1026 34.27 -23.21 -1.88
N GLU A 1027 33.68 -22.35 -2.70
CA GLU A 1027 32.31 -21.88 -2.50
C GLU A 1027 31.32 -22.93 -3.02
N LYS A 1028 30.46 -23.45 -2.14
CA LYS A 1028 29.42 -24.43 -2.50
C LYS A 1028 28.01 -23.86 -2.31
N PRO A 1029 27.03 -24.25 -3.15
CA PRO A 1029 25.63 -24.00 -2.89
C PRO A 1029 25.14 -24.87 -1.73
N VAL A 1030 24.54 -24.24 -0.71
CA VAL A 1030 23.87 -24.89 0.41
C VAL A 1030 22.40 -24.47 0.48
N THR A 1031 21.54 -25.46 0.74
CA THR A 1031 20.09 -25.29 0.89
C THR A 1031 19.74 -24.80 2.29
N ARG A 1032 19.04 -23.67 2.39
CA ARG A 1032 18.38 -23.20 3.62
C ARG A 1032 16.88 -23.48 3.54
N LYS A 1033 16.24 -23.66 4.70
CA LYS A 1033 14.78 -23.67 4.83
C LYS A 1033 14.34 -22.29 5.28
N LEU A 1034 13.37 -21.70 4.57
CA LEU A 1034 12.83 -20.38 4.86
C LEU A 1034 11.35 -20.58 5.16
N GLU A 1035 10.93 -20.26 6.39
CA GLU A 1035 9.54 -20.46 6.82
C GLU A 1035 8.59 -19.54 6.06
N VAL A 1036 7.36 -20.01 5.87
CA VAL A 1036 6.29 -19.34 5.13
C VAL A 1036 5.04 -19.38 6.00
N THR A 1037 4.50 -18.21 6.32
CA THR A 1037 3.36 -18.04 7.24
C THR A 1037 2.02 -18.39 6.59
N ASP A 1038 1.89 -18.18 5.28
CA ASP A 1038 0.60 -18.15 4.58
C ASP A 1038 0.56 -19.06 3.33
N GLY A 1039 -0.62 -19.64 3.08
CA GLY A 1039 -0.85 -20.55 1.96
C GLY A 1039 -0.27 -21.96 2.15
N PHE A 1040 -0.48 -22.82 1.15
CA PHE A 1040 0.15 -24.15 1.08
C PHE A 1040 1.26 -24.13 0.02
N LEU A 1041 2.33 -24.90 0.23
CA LEU A 1041 3.45 -24.99 -0.71
C LEU A 1041 3.88 -26.44 -0.93
N THR A 1042 4.10 -26.84 -2.17
CA THR A 1042 4.37 -28.23 -2.54
C THR A 1042 5.88 -28.50 -2.60
N ASN A 1043 6.41 -29.29 -1.67
CA ASN A 1043 7.81 -29.71 -1.64
C ASN A 1043 7.95 -31.19 -2.07
N CYS A 1044 8.85 -31.47 -3.01
CA CYS A 1044 9.28 -32.82 -3.33
C CYS A 1044 10.23 -33.34 -2.25
N GLN A 1045 9.83 -34.36 -1.49
CA GLN A 1045 10.66 -34.93 -0.42
C GLN A 1045 11.83 -35.75 -0.97
N LYS A 1046 11.73 -36.28 -2.20
CA LYS A 1046 12.82 -37.00 -2.87
C LYS A 1046 13.92 -36.07 -3.42
N CYS A 1047 13.60 -34.81 -3.73
CA CYS A 1047 14.54 -33.85 -4.32
C CYS A 1047 14.92 -32.68 -3.39
N SER A 1048 14.30 -32.55 -2.21
CA SER A 1048 14.45 -31.38 -1.33
C SER A 1048 14.25 -30.05 -2.08
N PHE A 1049 13.17 -29.99 -2.87
CA PHE A 1049 12.90 -28.91 -3.82
C PHE A 1049 11.47 -28.37 -3.68
N THR A 1050 11.29 -27.05 -3.70
CA THR A 1050 9.97 -26.39 -3.69
C THR A 1050 9.43 -26.29 -5.10
N CYS A 1051 8.38 -27.06 -5.38
CA CYS A 1051 7.89 -27.33 -6.74
C CYS A 1051 6.74 -26.42 -7.18
N HIS A 1052 6.00 -25.84 -6.23
CA HIS A 1052 4.86 -24.96 -6.50
C HIS A 1052 4.47 -24.18 -5.24
N TYR A 1053 4.44 -22.85 -5.33
CA TYR A 1053 3.99 -21.94 -4.26
C TYR A 1053 3.43 -20.64 -4.87
N PRO A 1054 2.23 -20.16 -4.48
CA PRO A 1054 1.25 -20.84 -3.64
C PRO A 1054 0.56 -22.01 -4.36
N CYS A 1055 0.31 -23.10 -3.65
CA CYS A 1055 -0.40 -24.25 -4.17
C CYS A 1055 -1.83 -24.32 -3.61
N PHE A 1056 -2.83 -24.15 -4.47
CA PHE A 1056 -4.25 -24.21 -4.10
C PHE A 1056 -4.79 -25.64 -3.87
N ILE A 1057 -3.90 -26.65 -3.77
CA ILE A 1057 -4.26 -28.04 -3.42
C ILE A 1057 -3.88 -28.29 -1.95
N PRO A 1058 -4.83 -28.23 -0.99
CA PRO A 1058 -4.55 -28.36 0.44
C PRO A 1058 -4.30 -29.80 0.88
N ASN A 1059 -4.87 -30.78 0.18
CA ASN A 1059 -4.79 -32.21 0.50
C ASN A 1059 -3.70 -32.90 -0.31
N ASP A 1060 -2.77 -33.59 0.34
CA ASP A 1060 -1.65 -34.22 -0.35
C ASP A 1060 -2.07 -35.43 -1.21
N LYS A 1061 -3.23 -36.03 -0.95
CA LYS A 1061 -3.81 -37.09 -1.81
C LYS A 1061 -4.22 -36.58 -3.20
N ASP A 1062 -4.47 -35.27 -3.33
CA ASP A 1062 -4.88 -34.62 -4.57
C ASP A 1062 -3.68 -34.04 -5.36
N LYS A 1063 -2.43 -34.31 -4.95
CA LYS A 1063 -1.24 -33.70 -5.58
C LYS A 1063 -0.97 -34.11 -7.03
N HIS A 1064 -1.59 -35.16 -7.54
CA HIS A 1064 -1.67 -35.44 -8.97
C HIS A 1064 -2.41 -34.35 -9.78
N LYS A 1065 -3.18 -33.47 -9.11
CA LYS A 1065 -3.84 -32.28 -9.68
C LYS A 1065 -3.04 -30.99 -9.41
N CYS A 1066 -1.86 -31.07 -8.79
CA CYS A 1066 -1.00 -29.91 -8.56
C CYS A 1066 -0.50 -29.38 -9.90
N ALA A 1067 -0.46 -28.06 -10.09
CA ALA A 1067 -0.11 -27.46 -11.37
C ALA A 1067 1.32 -27.78 -11.85
N ALA A 1068 2.23 -28.14 -10.94
CA ALA A 1068 3.57 -28.63 -11.26
C ALA A 1068 3.63 -30.09 -11.74
N MET A 1069 2.48 -30.78 -11.92
CA MET A 1069 2.39 -32.12 -12.50
C MET A 1069 1.95 -32.07 -13.97
N ASP A 1070 2.49 -32.96 -14.79
CA ASP A 1070 2.04 -33.18 -16.15
C ASP A 1070 0.79 -34.08 -16.23
N ILE A 1071 0.34 -34.34 -17.46
CA ILE A 1071 -0.80 -35.23 -17.75
C ILE A 1071 -0.53 -36.71 -17.42
N HIS A 1072 0.73 -37.07 -17.14
CA HIS A 1072 1.17 -38.41 -16.73
C HIS A 1072 1.42 -38.50 -15.21
N GLN A 1073 1.11 -37.43 -14.46
CA GLN A 1073 1.28 -37.30 -13.01
C GLN A 1073 2.75 -37.29 -12.54
N TYR A 1074 3.67 -36.91 -13.42
CA TYR A 1074 5.07 -36.62 -13.08
C TYR A 1074 5.27 -35.12 -12.90
N CYS A 1075 6.10 -34.74 -11.93
CA CYS A 1075 6.40 -33.36 -11.65
C CYS A 1075 7.34 -32.80 -12.72
N THR A 1076 6.92 -31.77 -13.44
CA THR A 1076 7.75 -31.06 -14.43
C THR A 1076 8.82 -30.20 -13.74
N VAL A 1077 8.57 -29.79 -12.49
CA VAL A 1077 9.37 -28.79 -11.79
C VAL A 1077 10.51 -29.37 -10.94
N CYS A 1078 10.40 -30.56 -10.34
CA CYS A 1078 11.50 -31.05 -9.50
C CYS A 1078 12.64 -31.68 -10.34
N PRO A 1079 13.93 -31.49 -9.97
CA PRO A 1079 15.06 -31.96 -10.79
C PRO A 1079 15.05 -33.46 -11.14
N GLY A 1080 14.46 -34.30 -10.30
CA GLY A 1080 14.33 -35.75 -10.55
C GLY A 1080 13.06 -36.15 -11.32
N LYS A 1081 12.35 -35.19 -11.95
CA LYS A 1081 11.01 -35.30 -12.59
C LYS A 1081 10.12 -36.36 -11.92
N CYS A 1082 9.97 -36.25 -10.60
CA CYS A 1082 9.45 -37.33 -9.76
C CYS A 1082 7.93 -37.47 -9.87
N PHE A 1083 7.43 -38.69 -9.68
CA PHE A 1083 5.99 -38.96 -9.63
C PHE A 1083 5.30 -38.18 -8.48
N TRP A 1084 4.04 -37.81 -8.64
CA TRP A 1084 3.34 -36.90 -7.73
C TRP A 1084 3.34 -37.35 -6.25
N ASN A 1085 3.37 -38.65 -5.98
CA ASN A 1085 3.23 -39.22 -4.64
C ASN A 1085 4.37 -38.92 -3.64
N VAL A 1086 5.49 -38.34 -4.09
CA VAL A 1086 6.57 -37.85 -3.21
C VAL A 1086 6.50 -36.34 -2.92
N HIS A 1087 5.39 -35.68 -3.26
CA HIS A 1087 5.19 -34.24 -3.13
C HIS A 1087 4.12 -33.92 -2.08
N PHE A 1088 4.46 -33.08 -1.11
CA PHE A 1088 3.63 -32.82 0.07
C PHE A 1088 3.59 -31.33 0.44
N ASN A 1089 2.54 -30.92 1.15
CA ASN A 1089 2.39 -29.59 1.71
C ASN A 1089 3.29 -29.39 2.93
N GLN A 1090 4.06 -28.30 2.96
CA GLN A 1090 4.93 -27.95 4.07
C GLN A 1090 4.84 -26.44 4.40
N LYS A 1091 5.45 -26.01 5.51
CA LYS A 1091 5.49 -24.60 5.96
C LYS A 1091 6.82 -23.88 5.69
N TYR A 1092 7.69 -24.46 4.84
CA TYR A 1092 8.97 -23.86 4.49
C TYR A 1092 9.30 -24.08 3.01
N ARG A 1093 9.83 -23.04 2.36
CA ARG A 1093 10.43 -23.14 1.03
C ARG A 1093 11.94 -23.39 1.12
N TRP A 1094 12.52 -23.96 0.07
CA TRP A 1094 13.96 -24.17 -0.06
C TRP A 1094 14.61 -22.97 -0.76
N GLU A 1095 15.71 -22.46 -0.20
CA GLU A 1095 16.51 -21.36 -0.77
C GLU A 1095 17.98 -21.77 -0.94
N TYR A 1096 18.64 -21.28 -1.99
CA TYR A 1096 20.03 -21.60 -2.34
C TYR A 1096 20.97 -20.43 -2.04
N THR A 1097 21.90 -20.64 -1.11
CA THR A 1097 22.93 -19.68 -0.69
C THR A 1097 24.33 -20.26 -0.88
N THR A 1098 25.37 -19.45 -1.06
CA THR A 1098 26.76 -19.94 -1.14
C THR A 1098 27.46 -19.86 0.21
N VAL A 1099 28.17 -20.93 0.60
CA VAL A 1099 29.06 -20.96 1.78
C VAL A 1099 30.46 -21.38 1.35
N LYS A 1100 31.48 -20.77 1.94
CA LYS A 1100 32.89 -21.14 1.78
C LYS A 1100 33.20 -22.36 2.65
N GLU A 1101 33.67 -23.44 2.04
CA GLU A 1101 34.10 -24.66 2.71
C GLU A 1101 35.58 -24.92 2.39
N LYS A 1102 36.39 -25.22 3.41
CA LYS A 1102 37.77 -25.66 3.20
C LYS A 1102 37.79 -27.18 3.05
N GLN A 1103 38.26 -27.67 1.90
CA GLN A 1103 38.44 -29.08 1.62
C GLN A 1103 39.92 -29.40 1.41
N THR A 1104 40.34 -30.64 1.69
CA THR A 1104 41.68 -31.11 1.32
C THR A 1104 41.67 -31.86 -0.02
N TYR A 1105 42.78 -31.88 -0.74
CA TYR A 1105 42.93 -32.65 -1.96
C TYR A 1105 42.62 -34.15 -1.74
N ALA A 1106 43.00 -34.73 -0.61
CA ALA A 1106 42.65 -36.10 -0.24
C ALA A 1106 41.13 -36.30 -0.08
N GLN A 1107 40.39 -35.30 0.42
CA GLN A 1107 38.92 -35.34 0.49
C GLN A 1107 38.29 -35.26 -0.91
N ILE A 1108 38.80 -34.37 -1.76
CA ILE A 1108 38.33 -34.20 -3.15
C ILE A 1108 38.60 -35.47 -3.97
N LYS A 1109 39.81 -36.04 -3.88
CA LYS A 1109 40.18 -37.30 -4.52
C LYS A 1109 39.27 -38.45 -4.07
N LYS A 1110 39.04 -38.59 -2.76
CA LYS A 1110 38.15 -39.61 -2.18
C LYS A 1110 36.68 -39.47 -2.61
N LYS A 1111 36.19 -38.27 -2.96
CA LYS A 1111 34.85 -38.06 -3.56
C LYS A 1111 34.75 -38.83 -4.89
N TYR A 1112 35.70 -38.62 -5.79
CA TYR A 1112 35.67 -39.24 -7.13
C TYR A 1112 36.06 -40.72 -7.11
N GLU A 1113 37.01 -41.13 -6.27
CA GLU A 1113 37.32 -42.56 -6.05
C GLU A 1113 36.08 -43.35 -5.62
N LYS A 1114 35.28 -42.79 -4.68
CA LYS A 1114 34.02 -43.41 -4.25
C LYS A 1114 32.94 -43.40 -5.35
N ALA A 1115 32.92 -42.39 -6.22
CA ALA A 1115 31.92 -42.27 -7.28
C ALA A 1115 32.19 -43.24 -8.44
N CYS A 1116 33.47 -43.41 -8.83
CA CYS A 1116 33.87 -44.23 -9.97
C CYS A 1116 34.23 -45.67 -9.61
N GLY A 1117 34.51 -45.97 -8.33
CA GLY A 1117 34.89 -47.31 -7.87
C GLY A 1117 36.36 -47.70 -8.11
N GLU A 1118 37.19 -46.76 -8.60
CA GLU A 1118 38.61 -46.97 -8.92
C GLU A 1118 39.51 -45.97 -8.17
N VAL A 1119 40.80 -46.28 -8.05
CA VAL A 1119 41.83 -45.34 -7.57
C VAL A 1119 42.05 -44.24 -8.61
N MET A 1120 41.97 -42.98 -8.19
CA MET A 1120 42.03 -41.84 -9.11
C MET A 1120 43.45 -41.31 -9.31
N THR A 1121 43.81 -41.11 -10.58
CA THR A 1121 44.98 -40.31 -10.98
C THR A 1121 44.59 -38.84 -11.14
N THR A 1122 45.56 -37.92 -11.07
CA THR A 1122 45.34 -36.48 -11.26
C THR A 1122 44.56 -36.19 -12.56
N ALA A 1123 44.91 -36.89 -13.64
CA ALA A 1123 44.24 -36.77 -14.93
C ALA A 1123 42.77 -37.22 -14.89
N LYS A 1124 42.47 -38.38 -14.28
CA LYS A 1124 41.08 -38.87 -14.12
C LYS A 1124 40.22 -37.91 -13.28
N ILE A 1125 40.79 -37.24 -12.28
CA ILE A 1125 40.05 -36.23 -11.49
C ILE A 1125 39.66 -35.04 -12.37
N PHE A 1126 40.56 -34.56 -13.25
CA PHE A 1126 40.25 -33.48 -14.19
C PHE A 1126 39.26 -33.89 -15.29
N GLU A 1127 39.29 -35.15 -15.73
CA GLU A 1127 38.34 -35.74 -16.65
C GLU A 1127 36.94 -35.79 -16.02
N GLN A 1128 36.80 -36.39 -14.83
CA GLN A 1128 35.54 -36.44 -14.06
C GLN A 1128 34.98 -35.06 -13.70
N LEU A 1129 35.83 -34.09 -13.33
CA LEU A 1129 35.41 -32.69 -13.14
C LEU A 1129 34.88 -32.04 -14.42
N SER A 1130 35.35 -32.47 -15.59
CA SER A 1130 34.90 -31.95 -16.88
C SER A 1130 33.59 -32.61 -17.34
N GLU A 1131 33.39 -33.89 -16.99
CA GLU A 1131 32.11 -34.59 -17.16
C GLU A 1131 31.02 -34.05 -16.22
N GLU A 1132 31.33 -33.82 -14.92
CA GLU A 1132 30.40 -33.18 -13.96
C GLU A 1132 30.00 -31.76 -14.44
N TYR A 1133 30.95 -31.02 -15.03
CA TYR A 1133 30.67 -29.70 -15.61
C TYR A 1133 29.74 -29.77 -16.83
N GLU A 1134 30.05 -30.62 -17.82
CA GLU A 1134 29.27 -30.69 -19.06
C GLU A 1134 27.87 -31.28 -18.82
N GLY A 1135 27.74 -32.26 -17.91
CA GLY A 1135 26.44 -32.82 -17.52
C GLY A 1135 25.50 -31.80 -16.86
N VAL A 1136 26.00 -30.98 -15.92
CA VAL A 1136 25.21 -29.88 -15.32
C VAL A 1136 24.88 -28.81 -16.36
N LYS A 1137 25.79 -28.53 -17.30
CA LYS A 1137 25.58 -27.55 -18.38
C LYS A 1137 24.49 -27.99 -19.36
N VAL A 1138 24.43 -29.27 -19.74
CA VAL A 1138 23.33 -29.80 -20.59
C VAL A 1138 21.99 -29.65 -19.87
N GLN A 1139 21.91 -30.01 -18.58
CA GLN A 1139 20.67 -29.87 -17.80
C GLN A 1139 20.17 -28.42 -17.74
N VAL A 1140 21.05 -27.43 -17.56
CA VAL A 1140 20.63 -26.00 -17.57
C VAL A 1140 20.08 -25.59 -18.94
N LEU A 1141 20.64 -26.09 -20.05
CA LEU A 1141 20.19 -25.77 -21.40
C LEU A 1141 18.84 -26.41 -21.75
N GLU A 1142 18.61 -27.67 -21.37
CA GLU A 1142 17.32 -28.37 -21.59
C GLU A 1142 16.15 -27.64 -20.90
N LEU A 1143 16.36 -27.11 -19.70
CA LEU A 1143 15.36 -26.35 -18.95
C LEU A 1143 15.02 -25.01 -19.63
N ILE A 1144 16.00 -24.36 -20.26
CA ILE A 1144 15.77 -23.14 -21.05
C ILE A 1144 14.97 -23.48 -22.32
N GLU A 1145 15.30 -24.59 -23.01
CA GLU A 1145 14.57 -25.06 -24.21
C GLU A 1145 13.11 -25.45 -23.92
N GLU A 1146 12.80 -25.98 -22.73
CA GLU A 1146 11.42 -26.24 -22.29
C GLU A 1146 10.61 -24.94 -22.11
N SER A 1147 11.26 -23.84 -21.73
CA SER A 1147 10.64 -22.51 -21.64
C SER A 1147 10.41 -21.86 -23.01
N SER A 1148 11.40 -21.89 -23.91
CA SER A 1148 11.32 -21.25 -25.24
C SER A 1148 10.13 -21.75 -26.06
N ARG A 1149 9.89 -23.06 -26.08
CA ARG A 1149 8.77 -23.68 -26.80
C ARG A 1149 7.40 -23.17 -26.37
N SER A 1150 7.24 -22.79 -25.10
CA SER A 1150 6.00 -22.18 -24.60
C SER A 1150 5.83 -20.72 -25.08
N ILE A 1151 6.93 -19.98 -25.24
CA ILE A 1151 6.94 -18.62 -25.79
C ILE A 1151 6.65 -18.66 -27.30
N GLU A 1152 7.31 -19.55 -28.04
CA GLU A 1152 7.08 -19.79 -29.47
C GLU A 1152 5.61 -20.11 -29.75
N ARG A 1153 5.01 -21.08 -29.03
CA ARG A 1153 3.58 -21.40 -29.20
C ARG A 1153 2.68 -20.20 -28.90
N LEU A 1154 2.96 -19.42 -27.86
CA LEU A 1154 2.19 -18.19 -27.57
C LEU A 1154 2.34 -17.12 -28.66
N GLN A 1155 3.50 -17.02 -29.33
CA GLN A 1155 3.68 -16.16 -30.51
C GLN A 1155 2.81 -16.62 -31.70
N GLU A 1156 2.56 -17.93 -31.86
CA GLU A 1156 1.63 -18.46 -32.86
C GLU A 1156 0.17 -18.15 -32.54
N ILE A 1157 -0.32 -18.46 -31.33
CA ILE A 1157 -1.77 -18.54 -31.05
C ILE A 1157 -2.41 -17.31 -30.37
N ALA A 1158 -1.66 -16.53 -29.59
CA ALA A 1158 -2.24 -15.49 -28.73
C ALA A 1158 -2.42 -14.13 -29.43
N LEU A 1159 -3.51 -13.42 -29.12
CA LEU A 1159 -3.85 -12.11 -29.70
C LEU A 1159 -2.80 -11.02 -29.37
N ARG A 1160 -2.23 -11.10 -28.16
CA ARG A 1160 -0.95 -10.49 -27.78
C ARG A 1160 -0.04 -11.63 -27.27
N PRO A 1161 1.17 -11.87 -27.81
CA PRO A 1161 2.04 -12.93 -27.31
C PRO A 1161 2.57 -12.68 -25.90
N SER A 1162 3.24 -11.55 -25.69
CA SER A 1162 3.86 -11.18 -24.42
C SER A 1162 2.82 -11.12 -23.29
N PRO A 1163 3.06 -11.78 -22.13
CA PRO A 1163 2.11 -11.76 -21.01
C PRO A 1163 2.06 -10.42 -20.27
N MET A 1164 3.13 -9.62 -20.41
CA MET A 1164 3.30 -8.32 -19.76
C MET A 1164 3.66 -7.28 -20.81
N ALA A 1165 3.44 -6.00 -20.48
CA ALA A 1165 4.07 -4.89 -21.20
C ALA A 1165 5.61 -4.98 -21.07
N THR A 1166 6.35 -4.23 -21.90
CA THR A 1166 7.81 -4.32 -21.89
C THR A 1166 8.40 -3.82 -20.55
N PRO A 1167 9.60 -4.25 -20.13
CA PRO A 1167 10.22 -3.82 -18.87
C PRO A 1167 10.26 -2.30 -18.69
N GLU A 1168 10.47 -1.56 -19.78
CA GLU A 1168 10.52 -0.09 -19.83
C GLU A 1168 9.12 0.52 -19.61
N HIS A 1169 8.06 -0.14 -20.10
CA HIS A 1169 6.68 0.26 -19.80
C HIS A 1169 6.28 -0.08 -18.35
N ILE A 1170 6.80 -1.17 -17.80
CA ILE A 1170 6.60 -1.53 -16.39
C ILE A 1170 7.35 -0.54 -15.48
N ASP A 1171 8.54 -0.08 -15.85
CA ASP A 1171 9.22 1.02 -15.15
C ASP A 1171 8.39 2.31 -15.15
N LEU A 1172 7.77 2.67 -16.28
CA LEU A 1172 6.87 3.84 -16.35
C LEU A 1172 5.58 3.66 -15.52
N LEU A 1173 5.12 2.41 -15.28
CA LEU A 1173 4.05 2.12 -14.31
C LEU A 1173 4.54 2.26 -12.87
N ILE A 1174 5.73 1.75 -12.55
CA ILE A 1174 6.37 1.87 -11.23
C ILE A 1174 6.59 3.34 -10.90
N GLU A 1175 7.08 4.13 -11.86
CA GLU A 1175 7.27 5.57 -11.68
C GLU A 1175 5.93 6.30 -11.52
N SER A 1176 4.90 5.93 -12.30
CA SER A 1176 3.54 6.47 -12.14
C SER A 1176 2.95 6.18 -10.75
N GLU A 1177 3.11 4.97 -10.21
CA GLU A 1177 2.67 4.63 -8.84
C GLU A 1177 3.49 5.36 -7.76
N LYS A 1178 4.79 5.55 -7.98
CA LYS A 1178 5.66 6.36 -7.10
C LYS A 1178 5.26 7.85 -7.12
N GLN A 1179 4.85 8.39 -8.27
CA GLN A 1179 4.40 9.78 -8.42
C GLN A 1179 2.96 10.00 -7.91
N GLU A 1180 2.06 9.04 -8.09
CA GLU A 1180 0.65 9.17 -7.65
C GLU A 1180 0.44 8.84 -6.16
N ALA A 1181 1.31 8.03 -5.55
CA ALA A 1181 1.36 7.72 -4.11
C ALA A 1181 0.03 7.28 -3.44
N LYS A 1182 -0.95 6.82 -4.22
CA LYS A 1182 -2.29 6.40 -3.76
C LYS A 1182 -2.18 5.25 -2.75
N ALA A 1183 -3.06 5.22 -1.74
CA ALA A 1183 -3.07 4.19 -0.69
C ALA A 1183 -2.85 2.77 -1.26
N GLY A 1184 -1.89 2.02 -0.67
CA GLY A 1184 -1.44 0.71 -1.17
C GLY A 1184 -0.35 0.73 -2.26
N PHE A 1185 0.15 1.89 -2.70
CA PHE A 1185 1.14 1.98 -3.79
C PHE A 1185 2.42 1.16 -3.55
N GLN A 1186 2.88 1.02 -2.31
CA GLN A 1186 4.07 0.20 -1.98
C GLN A 1186 3.86 -1.29 -2.30
N GLU A 1187 2.64 -1.80 -2.16
CA GLU A 1187 2.30 -3.19 -2.49
C GLU A 1187 2.16 -3.34 -4.00
N ARG A 1188 1.51 -2.37 -4.68
CA ARG A 1188 1.42 -2.35 -6.15
C ARG A 1188 2.79 -2.22 -6.82
N ILE A 1189 3.72 -1.44 -6.26
CA ILE A 1189 5.11 -1.34 -6.71
C ILE A 1189 5.82 -2.69 -6.55
N ARG A 1190 5.71 -3.36 -5.40
CA ARG A 1190 6.30 -4.70 -5.18
C ARG A 1190 5.74 -5.73 -6.17
N SER A 1191 4.45 -5.67 -6.48
CA SER A 1191 3.83 -6.50 -7.53
C SER A 1191 4.36 -6.16 -8.93
N LEU A 1192 4.50 -4.87 -9.27
CA LEU A 1192 5.07 -4.40 -10.54
C LEU A 1192 6.53 -4.79 -10.70
N GLU A 1193 7.35 -4.72 -9.65
CA GLU A 1193 8.75 -5.12 -9.63
C GLU A 1193 8.88 -6.63 -9.87
N THR A 1194 8.04 -7.46 -9.23
CA THR A 1194 7.93 -8.90 -9.48
C THR A 1194 7.56 -9.18 -10.95
N VAL A 1195 6.59 -8.42 -11.49
CA VAL A 1195 6.18 -8.49 -12.90
C VAL A 1195 7.29 -8.07 -13.86
N LYS A 1196 8.11 -7.08 -13.50
CA LYS A 1196 9.29 -6.64 -14.26
C LYS A 1196 10.34 -7.74 -14.34
N GLU A 1197 10.65 -8.40 -13.23
CA GLU A 1197 11.61 -9.52 -13.22
C GLU A 1197 11.16 -10.64 -14.17
N MET A 1198 9.88 -11.04 -14.12
CA MET A 1198 9.31 -12.03 -15.04
C MET A 1198 9.38 -11.56 -16.50
N ALA A 1199 9.05 -10.29 -16.79
CA ALA A 1199 9.09 -9.73 -18.14
C ALA A 1199 10.52 -9.68 -18.72
N VAL A 1200 11.52 -9.34 -17.90
CA VAL A 1200 12.94 -9.38 -18.28
C VAL A 1200 13.38 -10.82 -18.61
N ILE A 1201 13.01 -11.80 -17.77
CA ILE A 1201 13.33 -13.22 -18.02
C ILE A 1201 12.68 -13.71 -19.32
N VAL A 1202 11.38 -13.44 -19.54
CA VAL A 1202 10.67 -13.83 -20.78
C VAL A 1202 11.32 -13.21 -22.02
N ASN A 1203 11.64 -11.91 -21.98
CA ASN A 1203 12.30 -11.23 -23.10
C ASN A 1203 13.69 -11.82 -23.40
N LYS A 1204 14.46 -12.18 -22.37
CA LYS A 1204 15.78 -12.80 -22.56
C LYS A 1204 15.69 -14.18 -23.20
N ILE A 1205 14.80 -15.04 -22.69
CA ILE A 1205 14.56 -16.39 -23.26
C ILE A 1205 14.13 -16.26 -24.73
N GLY A 1206 13.16 -15.38 -25.02
CA GLY A 1206 12.66 -15.13 -26.38
C GLY A 1206 13.65 -14.48 -27.35
N ARG A 1207 14.83 -14.06 -26.88
CA ARG A 1207 15.94 -13.50 -27.70
C ARG A 1207 17.22 -14.33 -27.66
N GLY A 1208 17.28 -15.40 -26.86
CA GLY A 1208 18.51 -16.16 -26.59
C GLY A 1208 19.58 -15.38 -25.80
N GLU A 1209 19.18 -14.35 -25.04
CA GLU A 1209 20.10 -13.56 -24.21
C GLU A 1209 20.44 -14.29 -22.89
N PRO A 1210 21.68 -14.18 -22.38
CA PRO A 1210 22.10 -14.83 -21.13
C PRO A 1210 21.28 -14.33 -19.93
N LEU A 1211 20.80 -15.27 -19.11
CA LEU A 1211 19.89 -14.99 -18.00
C LEU A 1211 20.63 -14.32 -16.85
N LEU A 1212 21.80 -14.82 -16.45
CA LEU A 1212 22.61 -14.26 -15.36
C LEU A 1212 23.91 -13.58 -15.83
N PRO A 1213 24.36 -12.48 -15.18
CA PRO A 1213 25.65 -11.82 -15.48
C PRO A 1213 26.90 -12.72 -15.35
N LEU A 1214 26.77 -13.89 -14.71
CA LEU A 1214 27.84 -14.87 -14.61
C LEU A 1214 28.09 -15.59 -15.94
N GLU A 1215 27.03 -15.85 -16.72
CA GLU A 1215 27.10 -16.50 -18.03
C GLU A 1215 27.85 -15.62 -19.04
N GLU A 1216 27.58 -14.30 -19.03
CA GLU A 1216 28.37 -13.35 -19.80
C GLU A 1216 29.87 -13.41 -19.48
N LYS A 1217 30.22 -13.45 -18.18
CA LYS A 1217 31.62 -13.48 -17.73
C LYS A 1217 32.31 -14.77 -18.17
N VAL A 1218 31.61 -15.91 -18.17
CA VAL A 1218 32.09 -17.18 -18.72
C VAL A 1218 32.26 -17.09 -20.24
N ALA A 1219 31.23 -16.66 -20.98
CA ALA A 1219 31.25 -16.57 -22.44
C ALA A 1219 32.32 -15.60 -22.98
N LYS A 1220 32.45 -14.41 -22.37
CA LYS A 1220 33.48 -13.42 -22.73
C LYS A 1220 34.90 -13.95 -22.45
N LYS A 1221 35.10 -14.76 -21.40
CA LYS A 1221 36.40 -15.33 -21.01
C LYS A 1221 36.84 -16.55 -21.84
N TYR A 1222 35.92 -17.25 -22.53
CA TYR A 1222 36.26 -18.36 -23.43
C TYR A 1222 36.50 -17.95 -24.89
N LYS A 1223 36.04 -16.76 -25.32
CA LYS A 1223 36.33 -16.21 -26.66
C LYS A 1223 37.81 -15.87 -26.92
N THR A 1224 38.67 -15.92 -25.90
CA THR A 1224 40.07 -15.43 -25.95
C THR A 1224 41.14 -16.52 -25.75
N LYS A 1225 40.80 -17.80 -25.94
CA LYS A 1225 41.74 -18.94 -25.80
C LYS A 1225 41.93 -19.76 -27.10
N PRO A 1226 43.03 -20.53 -27.25
CA PRO A 1226 43.51 -21.06 -28.53
C PRO A 1226 42.56 -22.04 -29.27
N PRO A 1227 42.75 -22.28 -30.58
CA PRO A 1227 41.69 -22.73 -31.49
C PRO A 1227 41.15 -24.16 -31.25
N ARG A 1228 41.79 -24.97 -30.40
CA ARG A 1228 41.25 -26.28 -30.00
C ARG A 1228 39.94 -26.15 -29.20
N TYR A 1229 39.78 -25.07 -28.41
CA TYR A 1229 38.53 -24.76 -27.73
C TYR A 1229 37.54 -24.04 -28.64
N GLN A 1230 38.04 -23.18 -29.54
CA GLN A 1230 37.20 -22.42 -30.46
C GLN A 1230 36.47 -23.31 -31.48
N ARG A 1231 37.04 -24.45 -31.87
CA ARG A 1231 36.31 -25.49 -32.63
C ARG A 1231 35.10 -26.06 -31.88
N ILE A 1232 35.16 -26.22 -30.56
CA ILE A 1232 34.04 -26.73 -29.76
C ILE A 1232 32.97 -25.65 -29.59
N PHE A 1233 33.38 -24.40 -29.32
CA PHE A 1233 32.46 -23.26 -29.27
C PHE A 1233 31.72 -23.10 -30.61
N ASN A 1234 32.45 -23.12 -31.72
CA ASN A 1234 31.89 -23.03 -33.06
C ASN A 1234 30.99 -24.24 -33.39
N PHE A 1235 31.35 -25.46 -32.99
CA PHE A 1235 30.50 -26.64 -33.18
C PHE A 1235 29.16 -26.51 -32.45
N VAL A 1236 29.15 -25.95 -31.23
CA VAL A 1236 27.91 -25.70 -30.48
C VAL A 1236 27.07 -24.60 -31.13
N THR A 1237 27.64 -23.46 -31.52
CA THR A 1237 26.86 -22.41 -32.21
C THR A 1237 26.39 -22.87 -33.59
N GLU A 1238 27.20 -23.62 -34.33
CA GLU A 1238 26.84 -24.16 -35.64
C GLU A 1238 25.80 -25.29 -35.53
N TRP A 1239 25.82 -26.11 -34.48
CA TRP A 1239 24.77 -27.09 -34.19
C TRP A 1239 23.42 -26.43 -33.85
N LEU A 1240 23.44 -25.34 -33.05
CA LEU A 1240 22.26 -24.52 -32.78
C LEU A 1240 21.71 -23.88 -34.07
N SER A 1241 22.57 -23.24 -34.87
CA SER A 1241 22.16 -22.63 -36.15
C SER A 1241 21.64 -23.65 -37.16
N ARG A 1242 22.20 -24.88 -37.22
CA ARG A 1242 21.76 -25.92 -38.16
C ARG A 1242 20.44 -26.60 -37.81
N ARG A 1243 19.85 -26.34 -36.62
CA ARG A 1243 18.49 -26.78 -36.28
C ARG A 1243 17.42 -25.70 -36.48
N ILE A 1244 17.80 -24.42 -36.53
CA ILE A 1244 16.92 -23.33 -36.98
C ILE A 1244 16.99 -23.27 -38.51
N GLY A 1245 16.43 -24.30 -39.16
CA GLY A 1245 16.40 -24.42 -40.61
C GLY A 1245 15.26 -23.60 -41.21
N ASP A 1246 15.57 -22.45 -41.80
CA ASP A 1246 14.68 -21.71 -42.70
C ASP A 1246 14.49 -22.51 -44.01
N PRO A 1247 13.27 -22.94 -44.37
CA PRO A 1247 13.01 -23.75 -45.54
C PRO A 1247 12.53 -22.90 -46.72
N THR A 1248 13.46 -22.35 -47.50
CA THR A 1248 13.13 -21.65 -48.76
C THR A 1248 13.81 -22.28 -49.98
N PHE A 1249 13.01 -22.47 -51.05
CA PHE A 1249 13.34 -23.07 -52.35
C PHE A 1249 13.65 -24.60 -52.34
N ASP A 1250 13.32 -25.38 -53.38
CA ASP A 1250 12.84 -25.02 -54.73
C ASP A 1250 11.92 -26.08 -55.37
N GLY A 1251 11.18 -25.70 -56.43
CA GLY A 1251 10.89 -26.59 -57.57
C GLY A 1251 9.55 -27.36 -57.68
N MET A 1252 8.41 -26.67 -57.84
CA MET A 1252 7.41 -26.92 -58.92
C MET A 1252 6.28 -25.89 -58.96
#